data_AF-A0AAD6RYD6-F1
#
_entry.id   AF-A0AAD6RYD6-F1
#
_cell.length_a   1.000
_cell.length_b   1.000
_cell.length_c   1.000
_cell.angle_alpha   90.00
_cell.angle_beta   90.00
_cell.angle_gamma   90.00
#
_symmetry.space_group_name_H-M   'P 1'
#
loop_
_entity.id
_entity.type
_entity.pdbx_description
1 polymer ?
#
loop_
_entity_poly.entity_id
_entity_poly.type
_entity_poly.pdbx_seq_one_letter_code
_entity_poly.pdbx_strand_id
1 'polypeptide(L)'
;MRQKVQSEADDKLRRALENMRFASCTDEDLNFLDSRIAGFRPENPRLNRSSIRNISIITARNSQKDALNRMGAERFARDTGQTLVHFCSIDRVSARSVDKGRWKGCMQSDIKKMTLNLQKKLWDALPSTTNEYIPGKLSLCMGMPIMLRANDATELCITKGQEAVVCGWHATEGPAGQQVLETLFVRLVKPPKKIQITGLPENVVPLVRTVSHITVLLEDDTLLSVLREQVVCLLNFGMTDYTSQGKSREQNPVELAHCRNHMSYYVALSRGFTAAGTVIVQGFDAAKITGGMSGFLRQELRELEILDEITRLRYEGRLPRTVTGVYRRGLIRSYYAWKSDHRDPAHFHPAMRWNSSMGPRVPEAVVYSDWKPSFKVTNKRKRDPADSAHHDERQKKVVVNADPIVANVHAPHLIPSVRKPVGLIWDPRDYSCAYDATFTIFSNIWTDNPDKWTAHFGSLSGSLGEFAAQLYSVSEGASSLENVRNMVRRGMHAIKPDYFPYGHNTTSVDRIAQILLPSKFYAVGNQSCSRCGYIDRRNYGMLESYLSAGLSTRRQYPEGVPIADWVSQYLATGRQTCPLCRQEGVRQRLNMTTKLRSVPPIMVFDLSSDRLVFNDDLKFSCGEETIVMKLRGIIYGGQNHFTCRYVQQDGTVWFHDGITTGSSCLRENKLQDLKDRLCLHRCGAKLAVAAIYAINTV
;
A
#
# COMPACT_ATOMS: atom_id res chain seq x y z
N MET A 1 7.76 25.41 7.21
CA MET A 1 8.72 25.27 6.08
C MET A 1 10.14 25.10 6.63
N ARG A 2 11.04 24.42 5.91
CA ARG A 2 12.41 24.11 6.37
C ARG A 2 13.40 25.22 5.97
N GLN A 3 13.12 26.48 6.27
CA GLN A 3 14.07 27.56 5.95
C GLN A 3 15.24 27.54 6.95
N LYS A 4 16.46 27.69 6.44
CA LYS A 4 17.68 27.74 7.27
C LYS A 4 18.04 29.15 7.73
N VAL A 5 17.51 30.16 7.04
CA VAL A 5 17.77 31.59 7.25
C VAL A 5 16.43 32.31 7.19
N GLN A 6 16.28 33.38 7.96
CA GLN A 6 15.08 34.21 8.03
C GLN A 6 15.41 35.64 7.61
N SER A 7 15.64 35.82 6.30
CA SER A 7 15.74 37.16 5.68
C SER A 7 14.36 37.65 5.22
N GLU A 8 14.24 38.96 4.95
CA GLU A 8 13.00 39.54 4.39
C GLU A 8 12.59 38.85 3.07
N ALA A 9 13.56 38.48 2.23
CA ALA A 9 13.30 37.74 1.00
C ALA A 9 12.81 36.30 1.27
N ASP A 10 13.33 35.65 2.31
CA ASP A 10 12.85 34.32 2.72
C ASP A 10 11.43 34.39 3.31
N ASP A 11 11.09 35.47 4.00
CA ASP A 11 9.72 35.73 4.47
C ASP A 11 8.76 35.90 3.29
N LYS A 12 9.16 36.67 2.26
CA LYS A 12 8.39 36.80 1.01
C LYS A 12 8.22 35.47 0.29
N LEU A 13 9.27 34.65 0.20
CA LEU A 13 9.18 33.29 -0.36
C LEU A 13 8.22 32.41 0.43
N ARG A 14 8.27 32.46 1.76
CA ARG A 14 7.38 31.67 2.62
C ARG A 14 5.94 32.10 2.44
N ARG A 15 5.66 33.40 2.47
CA ARG A 15 4.31 33.93 2.21
C ARG A 15 3.79 33.51 0.83
N ALA A 16 4.63 33.64 -0.20
CA ALA A 16 4.27 33.21 -1.55
C ALA A 16 3.96 31.71 -1.61
N LEU A 17 4.74 30.85 -0.94
CA LEU A 17 4.50 29.41 -0.88
C LEU A 17 3.24 29.03 -0.10
N GLU A 18 2.96 29.73 1.02
CA GLU A 18 1.75 29.54 1.82
C GLU A 18 0.51 29.88 0.98
N ASN A 19 0.49 31.05 0.35
CA ASN A 19 -0.58 31.47 -0.54
C ASN A 19 -0.71 30.55 -1.77
N MET A 20 0.41 30.13 -2.36
CA MET A 20 0.44 29.24 -3.52
C MET A 20 -0.14 27.85 -3.22
N ARG A 21 0.07 27.33 -2.00
CA ARG A 21 -0.56 26.09 -1.56
C ARG A 21 -2.07 26.16 -1.69
N PHE A 22 -2.65 27.35 -1.57
CA PHE A 22 -4.09 27.58 -1.69
C PHE A 22 -4.56 28.20 -3.02
N ALA A 23 -3.65 28.34 -4.00
CA ALA A 23 -3.89 29.10 -5.22
C ALA A 23 -4.42 30.51 -4.96
N SER A 24 -3.89 31.17 -3.93
CA SER A 24 -4.30 32.50 -3.49
C SER A 24 -3.13 33.47 -3.43
N CYS A 25 -2.14 33.33 -4.33
CA CYS A 25 -1.04 34.29 -4.44
C CYS A 25 -1.58 35.70 -4.70
N THR A 26 -0.95 36.67 -4.06
CA THR A 26 -1.22 38.11 -4.22
C THR A 26 -0.29 38.72 -5.26
N ASP A 27 -0.56 39.95 -5.70
CA ASP A 27 0.33 40.68 -6.62
C ASP A 27 1.74 40.86 -6.03
N GLU A 28 1.86 41.03 -4.71
CA GLU A 28 3.17 41.07 -4.05
C GLU A 28 3.92 39.73 -4.15
N ASP A 29 3.21 38.61 -4.06
CA ASP A 29 3.81 37.28 -4.21
C ASP A 29 4.24 37.06 -5.67
N LEU A 30 3.43 37.50 -6.63
CA LEU A 30 3.76 37.42 -8.06
C LEU A 30 4.99 38.27 -8.38
N ASN A 31 5.03 39.53 -7.95
CA ASN A 31 6.18 40.42 -8.12
C ASN A 31 7.45 39.83 -7.50
N PHE A 32 7.33 39.20 -6.33
CA PHE A 32 8.43 38.49 -5.71
C PHE A 32 8.90 37.30 -6.56
N LEU A 33 7.98 36.44 -7.04
CA LEU A 33 8.32 35.29 -7.88
C LEU A 33 8.94 35.74 -9.21
N ASP A 34 8.45 36.81 -9.82
CA ASP A 34 9.01 37.39 -11.05
C ASP A 34 10.46 37.85 -10.83
N SER A 35 10.76 38.41 -9.66
CA SER A 35 12.15 38.75 -9.29
C SER A 35 13.08 37.53 -9.24
N ARG A 36 12.54 36.31 -9.13
CA ARG A 36 13.29 35.04 -9.11
C ARG A 36 13.41 34.40 -10.49
N ILE A 37 12.85 35.01 -11.54
CA ILE A 37 13.04 34.56 -12.91
C ILE A 37 14.48 34.83 -13.34
N ALA A 38 15.12 33.81 -13.91
CA ALA A 38 16.47 33.91 -14.42
C ALA A 38 16.55 34.96 -15.53
N GLY A 39 17.56 35.84 -15.47
CA GLY A 39 17.70 36.91 -16.46
C GLY A 39 19.08 37.55 -16.46
N PHE A 40 19.29 38.45 -17.43
CA PHE A 40 20.58 39.12 -17.64
C PHE A 40 20.83 40.30 -16.69
N ARG A 41 19.78 40.85 -16.07
CA ARG A 41 19.89 41.97 -15.13
C ARG A 41 20.73 41.58 -13.89
N PRO A 42 21.54 42.48 -13.32
CA PRO A 42 22.41 42.18 -12.17
C PRO A 42 21.68 41.56 -10.96
N GLU A 43 20.47 42.03 -10.70
CA GLU A 43 19.59 41.62 -9.60
C GLU A 43 18.91 40.25 -9.80
N ASN A 44 18.88 39.75 -11.04
CA ASN A 44 18.23 38.48 -11.36
C ASN A 44 19.16 37.28 -11.09
N PRO A 45 18.60 36.13 -10.69
CA PRO A 45 19.37 34.91 -10.60
C PRO A 45 19.88 34.47 -11.98
N ARG A 46 21.03 33.80 -12.00
CA ARG A 46 21.68 33.34 -13.24
C ARG A 46 21.92 31.84 -13.22
N LEU A 47 21.45 31.15 -14.26
CA LEU A 47 21.61 29.70 -14.42
C LEU A 47 23.06 29.27 -14.73
N ASN A 48 23.91 30.19 -15.18
CA ASN A 48 25.32 29.91 -15.48
C ASN A 48 26.24 30.03 -14.26
N ARG A 49 25.73 30.39 -13.07
CA ARG A 49 26.53 30.37 -11.83
C ARG A 49 27.00 28.95 -11.54
N SER A 50 28.25 28.79 -11.12
CA SER A 50 28.87 27.50 -10.83
C SER A 50 28.06 26.66 -9.84
N SER A 51 27.46 27.30 -8.83
CA SER A 51 26.61 26.65 -7.81
C SER A 51 25.30 26.06 -8.35
N ILE A 52 24.81 26.53 -9.51
CA ILE A 52 23.53 26.09 -10.12
C ILE A 52 23.78 25.27 -11.39
N ARG A 53 24.90 25.48 -12.08
CA ARG A 53 25.20 24.96 -13.42
C ARG A 53 24.89 23.47 -13.59
N ASN A 54 25.27 22.65 -12.61
CA ASN A 54 25.12 21.19 -12.64
C ASN A 54 24.05 20.67 -11.67
N ILE A 55 23.19 21.56 -11.17
CA ILE A 55 22.07 21.24 -10.31
C ILE A 55 20.87 20.90 -11.18
N SER A 56 20.23 19.77 -10.89
CA SER A 56 19.09 19.26 -11.64
C SER A 56 17.92 20.25 -11.67
N ILE A 57 17.39 20.61 -12.83
CA ILE A 57 16.24 21.51 -12.95
C ILE A 57 14.95 20.72 -12.74
N ILE A 58 14.08 21.19 -11.86
CA ILE A 58 12.76 20.54 -11.65
C ILE A 58 11.83 20.96 -12.80
N THR A 59 11.22 20.00 -13.47
CA THR A 59 10.27 20.25 -14.56
C THR A 59 8.96 19.48 -14.36
N ALA A 60 7.89 19.87 -15.07
CA ALA A 60 6.61 19.15 -14.97
C ALA A 60 6.54 17.89 -15.85
N ARG A 61 7.29 17.85 -16.97
CA ARG A 61 7.16 16.78 -17.98
C ARG A 61 8.42 15.95 -18.11
N ASN A 62 8.25 14.63 -18.26
CA ASN A 62 9.37 13.72 -18.51
C ASN A 62 10.12 14.05 -19.80
N SER A 63 9.45 14.55 -20.84
CA SER A 63 10.09 14.97 -22.10
C SER A 63 11.01 16.18 -21.91
N GLN A 64 10.60 17.18 -21.11
CA GLN A 64 11.46 18.32 -20.76
C GLN A 64 12.69 17.85 -19.96
N LYS A 65 12.46 16.96 -18.97
CA LYS A 65 13.53 16.33 -18.19
C LYS A 65 14.52 15.59 -19.09
N ASP A 66 14.04 14.81 -20.06
CA ASP A 66 14.91 14.08 -21.00
C ASP A 66 15.70 15.05 -21.91
N ALA A 67 15.08 16.12 -22.40
CA ALA A 67 15.76 17.14 -23.20
C ALA A 67 16.85 17.88 -22.39
N LEU A 68 16.56 18.27 -21.16
CA LEU A 68 17.53 18.87 -20.25
C LEU A 68 18.70 17.94 -19.93
N ASN A 69 18.42 16.65 -19.77
CA ASN A 69 19.44 15.64 -19.55
C ASN A 69 20.38 15.50 -20.77
N ARG A 70 19.82 15.50 -21.99
CA ARG A 70 20.61 15.46 -23.23
C ARG A 70 21.50 16.70 -23.38
N MET A 71 20.89 17.88 -23.33
CA MET A 71 21.63 19.16 -23.44
C MET A 71 22.64 19.32 -22.31
N GLY A 72 22.28 18.88 -21.10
CA GLY A 72 23.13 18.90 -19.91
C GLY A 72 24.37 18.02 -20.06
N ALA A 73 24.24 16.83 -20.65
CA ALA A 73 25.39 15.95 -20.91
C ALA A 73 26.38 16.58 -21.88
N GLU A 74 25.91 17.04 -23.05
CA GLU A 74 26.75 17.67 -24.09
C GLU A 74 27.46 18.90 -23.54
N ARG A 75 26.73 19.73 -22.80
CA ARG A 75 27.26 20.91 -22.13
C ARG A 75 28.27 20.55 -21.05
N PHE A 76 27.99 19.57 -20.18
CA PHE A 76 28.90 19.17 -19.11
C PHE A 76 30.23 18.63 -19.64
N ALA A 77 30.18 17.81 -20.70
CA ALA A 77 31.36 17.30 -21.38
C ALA A 77 32.22 18.45 -21.92
N ARG A 78 31.60 19.42 -22.61
CA ARG A 78 32.27 20.64 -23.10
C ARG A 78 32.85 21.50 -21.97
N ASP A 79 32.06 21.78 -20.94
CA ASP A 79 32.45 22.61 -19.79
C ASP A 79 33.62 21.96 -19.00
N THR A 80 33.81 20.64 -19.10
CA THR A 80 34.90 19.89 -18.42
C THR A 80 36.01 19.43 -19.36
N GLY A 81 35.95 19.75 -20.66
CA GLY A 81 36.93 19.30 -21.65
C GLY A 81 36.98 17.77 -21.85
N GLN A 82 35.88 17.08 -21.54
CA GLN A 82 35.76 15.62 -21.67
C GLN A 82 34.95 15.22 -22.92
N THR A 83 35.15 13.99 -23.39
CA THR A 83 34.34 13.39 -24.45
C THR A 83 33.24 12.52 -23.84
N LEU A 84 32.04 12.53 -24.44
CA LEU A 84 30.97 11.62 -24.05
C LEU A 84 31.26 10.20 -24.59
N VAL A 85 31.18 9.22 -23.71
CA VAL A 85 31.17 7.80 -24.10
C VAL A 85 29.72 7.32 -24.15
N HIS A 86 29.35 6.63 -25.23
CA HIS A 86 27.99 6.18 -25.48
C HIS A 86 27.88 4.67 -25.24
N PHE A 87 27.12 4.29 -24.22
CA PHE A 87 26.82 2.91 -23.89
C PHE A 87 25.40 2.56 -24.33
N CYS A 88 25.31 1.61 -25.24
CA CYS A 88 24.06 1.18 -25.85
C CYS A 88 23.53 -0.09 -25.17
N SER A 89 22.21 -0.22 -25.05
CA SER A 89 21.56 -1.41 -24.49
C SER A 89 21.68 -2.60 -25.43
N ILE A 90 21.53 -3.80 -24.86
CA ILE A 90 21.24 -5.02 -25.62
C ILE A 90 19.73 -5.21 -25.55
N ASP A 91 19.04 -5.15 -26.69
CA ASP A 91 17.59 -5.29 -26.74
C ASP A 91 17.20 -6.58 -27.49
N ARG A 92 16.15 -7.25 -27.00
CA ARG A 92 15.51 -8.39 -27.67
C ARG A 92 14.02 -8.15 -27.76
N VAL A 93 13.44 -8.36 -28.95
CA VAL A 93 11.99 -8.26 -29.13
C VAL A 93 11.30 -9.35 -28.31
N SER A 94 10.28 -8.98 -27.55
CA SER A 94 9.49 -9.91 -26.74
C SER A 94 8.16 -10.22 -27.41
N ALA A 95 7.78 -11.50 -27.46
CA ALA A 95 6.49 -11.94 -27.98
C ALA A 95 5.31 -11.67 -27.01
N ARG A 96 5.56 -11.05 -25.85
CA ARG A 96 4.51 -10.74 -24.89
C ARG A 96 3.59 -9.63 -25.42
N SER A 97 2.29 -9.81 -25.20
CA SER A 97 1.30 -8.75 -25.41
C SER A 97 1.66 -7.51 -24.59
N VAL A 98 1.44 -6.35 -25.18
CA VAL A 98 1.71 -5.08 -24.52
C VAL A 98 0.49 -4.68 -23.67
N ASP A 99 0.70 -4.41 -22.39
CA ASP A 99 -0.28 -3.66 -21.61
C ASP A 99 -0.26 -2.20 -22.06
N LYS A 100 -1.37 -1.77 -22.68
CA LYS A 100 -1.48 -0.42 -23.25
C LYS A 100 -1.51 0.68 -22.20
N GLY A 101 -1.79 0.38 -20.92
CA GLY A 101 -1.65 1.33 -19.80
C GLY A 101 -1.98 2.80 -20.11
N ARG A 102 -0.95 3.66 -20.10
CA ARG A 102 -1.04 5.11 -20.38
C ARG A 102 -1.16 5.49 -21.87
N TRP A 103 -0.99 4.52 -22.76
CA TRP A 103 -1.00 4.64 -24.23
C TRP A 103 -2.25 3.97 -24.82
N LYS A 104 -3.42 4.24 -24.22
CA LYS A 104 -4.70 3.77 -24.76
C LYS A 104 -4.89 4.33 -26.16
N GLY A 105 -5.23 3.46 -27.12
CA GLY A 105 -5.42 3.83 -28.52
C GLY A 105 -4.25 3.47 -29.44
N CYS A 106 -3.03 3.34 -28.90
CA CYS A 106 -1.86 2.92 -29.69
C CYS A 106 -2.00 1.47 -30.19
N MET A 107 -1.47 1.18 -31.37
CA MET A 107 -1.47 -0.17 -31.96
C MET A 107 -0.32 -1.00 -31.39
N GLN A 108 -0.51 -2.31 -31.27
CA GLN A 108 0.60 -3.20 -30.91
C GLN A 108 1.39 -3.52 -32.17
N SER A 109 2.72 -3.47 -32.07
CA SER A 109 3.61 -3.80 -33.18
C SER A 109 3.61 -5.31 -33.47
N ASP A 110 3.62 -5.67 -34.76
CA ASP A 110 3.79 -7.05 -35.26
C ASP A 110 5.25 -7.44 -35.47
N ILE A 111 6.20 -6.58 -35.10
CA ILE A 111 7.63 -6.85 -35.22
C ILE A 111 8.01 -8.05 -34.35
N LYS A 112 8.62 -9.07 -34.96
CA LYS A 112 9.05 -10.31 -34.27
C LYS A 112 10.56 -10.48 -34.15
N LYS A 113 11.36 -9.71 -34.91
CA LYS A 113 12.82 -9.84 -34.96
C LYS A 113 13.48 -8.50 -34.73
N MET A 114 14.61 -8.51 -34.02
CA MET A 114 15.44 -7.32 -33.86
C MET A 114 16.27 -7.09 -35.12
N THR A 115 16.07 -5.95 -35.79
CA THR A 115 16.89 -5.50 -36.91
C THR A 115 17.83 -4.39 -36.45
N LEU A 116 18.96 -4.19 -37.14
CA LEU A 116 19.90 -3.12 -36.78
C LEU A 116 19.25 -1.72 -36.86
N ASN A 117 18.36 -1.49 -37.83
CA ASN A 117 17.64 -0.22 -37.95
C ASN A 117 16.70 0.00 -36.77
N LEU A 118 15.94 -1.04 -36.38
CA LEU A 118 15.08 -0.97 -35.20
C LEU A 118 15.91 -0.75 -33.92
N GLN A 119 17.04 -1.45 -33.79
CA GLN A 119 17.94 -1.30 -32.65
C GLN A 119 18.45 0.14 -32.51
N LYS A 120 18.84 0.79 -33.62
CA LYS A 120 19.26 2.21 -33.63
C LYS A 120 18.12 3.12 -33.16
N LYS A 121 16.90 2.92 -33.66
CA LYS A 121 15.71 3.65 -33.18
C LYS A 121 15.47 3.46 -31.68
N LEU A 122 15.65 2.24 -31.16
CA LEU A 122 15.49 1.93 -29.74
C LEU A 122 16.58 2.56 -28.86
N TRP A 123 17.79 2.74 -29.37
CA TRP A 123 18.87 3.47 -28.69
C TRP A 123 18.63 4.97 -28.64
N ASP A 124 18.04 5.54 -29.69
CA ASP A 124 17.74 6.98 -29.79
C ASP A 124 16.39 7.35 -29.15
N ALA A 125 15.55 6.36 -28.85
CA ALA A 125 14.30 6.54 -28.15
C ALA A 125 14.50 7.19 -26.77
N LEU A 126 13.67 8.20 -26.49
CA LEU A 126 13.71 8.91 -25.22
C LEU A 126 13.29 7.99 -24.06
N PRO A 127 13.91 8.10 -22.87
CA PRO A 127 13.47 7.34 -21.71
C PRO A 127 11.96 7.51 -21.43
N SER A 128 11.42 8.72 -21.64
CA SER A 128 9.99 9.02 -21.49
C SER A 128 9.05 8.24 -22.42
N THR A 129 9.53 7.69 -23.54
CA THR A 129 8.72 6.83 -24.42
C THR A 129 8.69 5.37 -23.97
N THR A 130 9.39 5.04 -22.88
CA THR A 130 9.35 3.70 -22.25
C THR A 130 8.55 3.73 -20.95
N ASN A 131 7.85 2.65 -20.62
CA ASN A 131 7.02 2.56 -19.40
C ASN A 131 7.86 2.60 -18.11
N GLU A 132 9.05 1.99 -18.13
CA GLU A 132 9.97 1.93 -16.99
C GLU A 132 11.02 3.06 -16.96
N TYR A 133 11.06 3.92 -17.98
CA TYR A 133 12.04 5.01 -18.12
C TYR A 133 13.50 4.53 -18.17
N ILE A 134 13.74 3.35 -18.75
CA ILE A 134 15.08 2.77 -18.91
C ILE A 134 15.65 3.21 -20.26
N PRO A 135 16.79 3.92 -20.28
CA PRO A 135 17.36 4.47 -21.51
C PRO A 135 17.88 3.36 -22.43
N GLY A 136 17.73 3.53 -23.75
CA GLY A 136 18.40 2.68 -24.73
C GLY A 136 19.89 3.03 -24.88
N LYS A 137 20.25 4.28 -24.61
CA LYS A 137 21.61 4.80 -24.69
C LYS A 137 21.94 5.67 -23.47
N LEU A 138 23.02 5.35 -22.78
CA LEU A 138 23.60 6.15 -21.71
C LEU A 138 24.84 6.86 -22.24
N SER A 139 24.81 8.20 -22.24
CA SER A 139 25.95 9.02 -22.66
C SER A 139 26.60 9.64 -21.43
N LEU A 140 27.81 9.20 -21.08
CA LEU A 140 28.44 9.49 -19.79
C LEU A 140 29.87 10.04 -19.97
N CYS A 141 30.32 10.81 -18.98
CA CYS A 141 31.72 11.10 -18.72
C CYS A 141 31.95 11.19 -17.21
N MET A 142 33.21 11.34 -16.78
CA MET A 142 33.56 11.33 -15.36
C MET A 142 32.99 12.56 -14.64
N GLY A 143 32.48 12.37 -13.43
CA GLY A 143 31.90 13.44 -12.65
C GLY A 143 30.46 13.82 -13.03
N MET A 144 29.84 13.14 -13.99
CA MET A 144 28.50 13.47 -14.45
C MET A 144 27.43 13.14 -13.37
N PRO A 145 26.45 14.04 -13.11
CA PRO A 145 25.37 13.76 -12.18
C PRO A 145 24.34 12.80 -12.78
N ILE A 146 23.98 11.79 -12.00
CA ILE A 146 22.98 10.78 -12.34
C ILE A 146 21.98 10.58 -11.19
N MET A 147 20.89 9.87 -11.50
CA MET A 147 19.86 9.45 -10.56
C MET A 147 19.58 7.96 -10.77
N LEU A 148 19.60 7.21 -9.67
CA LEU A 148 19.29 5.79 -9.66
C LEU A 148 17.78 5.57 -9.90
N ARG A 149 17.43 4.52 -10.65
CA ARG A 149 16.05 4.24 -11.04
C ARG A 149 15.50 2.92 -10.51
N ALA A 150 16.34 2.09 -9.89
CA ALA A 150 15.99 0.84 -9.25
C ALA A 150 16.29 0.87 -7.74
N ASN A 151 15.64 -0.04 -7.00
CA ASN A 151 15.97 -0.34 -5.60
C ASN A 151 16.75 -1.66 -5.59
N ASP A 152 18.07 -1.58 -5.74
CA ASP A 152 18.89 -2.79 -5.85
C ASP A 152 19.35 -3.27 -4.47
N ALA A 153 19.82 -2.35 -3.61
CA ALA A 153 20.36 -2.66 -2.30
C ALA A 153 20.10 -1.48 -1.33
N THR A 154 18.99 -1.55 -0.60
CA THR A 154 18.57 -0.47 0.32
C THR A 154 19.56 -0.24 1.45
N GLU A 155 20.21 -1.31 1.90
CA GLU A 155 21.27 -1.36 2.89
C GLU A 155 22.58 -0.73 2.39
N LEU A 156 22.76 -0.59 1.08
CA LEU A 156 23.87 0.16 0.48
C LEU A 156 23.43 1.54 -0.01
N CYS A 157 22.21 1.98 0.38
CA CYS A 157 21.58 3.21 -0.08
C CYS A 157 21.39 3.28 -1.62
N ILE A 158 21.43 2.14 -2.32
CA ILE A 158 21.15 2.02 -3.75
C ILE A 158 19.64 1.97 -3.94
N THR A 159 19.02 3.14 -3.92
CA THR A 159 17.56 3.29 -3.94
C THR A 159 17.09 4.20 -5.08
N LYS A 160 15.87 3.96 -5.55
CA LYS A 160 15.24 4.73 -6.61
C LYS A 160 15.10 6.19 -6.18
N GLY A 161 15.69 7.09 -6.96
CA GLY A 161 15.72 8.53 -6.69
C GLY A 161 16.97 9.02 -5.95
N GLN A 162 17.85 8.13 -5.49
CA GLN A 162 19.15 8.51 -4.94
C GLN A 162 20.01 9.18 -6.02
N GLU A 163 20.61 10.31 -5.68
CA GLU A 163 21.51 11.06 -6.56
C GLU A 163 22.93 10.53 -6.40
N ALA A 164 23.65 10.46 -7.51
CA ALA A 164 25.02 10.01 -7.54
C ALA A 164 25.82 10.72 -8.64
N VAL A 165 27.14 10.53 -8.59
CA VAL A 165 28.09 11.09 -9.55
C VAL A 165 28.90 9.96 -10.17
N VAL A 166 29.11 9.97 -11.47
CA VAL A 166 29.90 8.95 -12.17
C VAL A 166 31.36 9.00 -11.71
N CYS A 167 31.91 7.84 -11.34
CA CYS A 167 33.29 7.68 -10.87
C CYS A 167 34.12 6.68 -11.69
N GLY A 168 33.49 5.93 -12.58
CA GLY A 168 34.17 4.99 -13.47
C GLY A 168 33.18 3.98 -14.03
N TRP A 169 33.64 3.16 -14.97
CA TRP A 169 32.82 2.11 -15.55
C TRP A 169 33.70 0.97 -16.07
N HIS A 170 33.08 -0.19 -16.20
CA HIS A 170 33.57 -1.31 -16.99
C HIS A 170 32.59 -1.56 -18.14
N ALA A 171 33.11 -1.73 -19.35
CA ALA A 171 32.33 -1.89 -20.56
C ALA A 171 32.92 -2.99 -21.45
N THR A 172 32.05 -3.59 -22.25
CA THR A 172 32.35 -4.68 -23.18
C THR A 172 31.82 -4.33 -24.58
N GLU A 173 32.31 -5.04 -25.59
CA GLU A 173 31.76 -4.95 -26.94
C GLU A 173 30.51 -5.83 -27.05
N GLY A 174 29.41 -5.24 -27.53
CA GLY A 174 28.12 -5.90 -27.68
C GLY A 174 27.95 -6.59 -29.03
N PRO A 175 26.83 -7.32 -29.22
CA PRO A 175 26.59 -8.14 -30.41
C PRO A 175 26.52 -7.40 -31.75
N ALA A 176 26.34 -6.08 -31.74
CA ALA A 176 26.30 -5.24 -32.93
C ALA A 176 27.51 -4.28 -33.00
N GLY A 177 28.62 -4.60 -32.31
CA GLY A 177 29.84 -3.78 -32.25
C GLY A 177 29.72 -2.51 -31.41
N GLN A 178 28.63 -2.35 -30.66
CA GLN A 178 28.39 -1.20 -29.80
C GLN A 178 29.05 -1.38 -28.43
N GLN A 179 29.47 -0.30 -27.77
CA GLN A 179 29.89 -0.39 -26.37
C GLN A 179 28.68 -0.65 -25.46
N VAL A 180 28.80 -1.64 -24.59
CA VAL A 180 27.79 -1.99 -23.59
C VAL A 180 28.37 -1.81 -22.20
N LEU A 181 27.63 -1.11 -21.35
CA LEU A 181 28.01 -0.86 -19.96
C LEU A 181 27.70 -2.09 -19.10
N GLU A 182 28.73 -2.72 -18.54
CA GLU A 182 28.59 -3.88 -17.65
C GLU A 182 28.39 -3.43 -16.21
N THR A 183 29.24 -2.50 -15.76
CA THR A 183 29.21 -1.98 -14.38
C THR A 183 29.54 -0.51 -14.39
N LEU A 184 28.72 0.28 -13.71
CA LEU A 184 28.92 1.70 -13.50
C LEU A 184 29.26 1.96 -12.03
N PHE A 185 30.42 2.54 -11.75
CA PHE A 185 30.80 2.94 -10.41
C PHE A 185 30.35 4.38 -10.17
N VAL A 186 29.56 4.57 -9.11
CA VAL A 186 28.93 5.86 -8.82
C VAL A 186 29.13 6.23 -7.36
N ARG A 187 29.47 7.49 -7.09
CA ARG A 187 29.53 8.01 -5.72
C ARG A 187 28.19 8.61 -5.33
N LEU A 188 27.57 8.06 -4.30
CA LEU A 188 26.28 8.55 -3.79
C LEU A 188 26.43 9.95 -3.19
N VAL A 189 25.51 10.85 -3.52
CA VAL A 189 25.47 12.21 -2.99
C VAL A 189 24.63 12.25 -1.72
N LYS A 190 25.25 12.61 -0.59
CA LYS A 190 24.60 12.74 0.73
C LYS A 190 23.71 11.51 1.08
N PRO A 191 24.24 10.27 1.02
CA PRO A 191 23.46 9.10 1.38
C PRO A 191 23.04 9.15 2.87
N PRO A 192 21.92 8.50 3.26
CA PRO A 192 21.46 8.48 4.66
C PRO A 192 22.48 7.92 5.67
N LYS A 193 23.35 7.03 5.21
CA LYS A 193 24.48 6.51 5.97
C LYS A 193 25.70 6.42 5.06
N LYS A 194 26.90 6.50 5.67
CA LYS A 194 28.15 6.28 4.95
C LYS A 194 28.23 4.82 4.51
N ILE A 195 28.61 4.61 3.26
CA ILE A 195 28.78 3.30 2.66
C ILE A 195 30.25 3.12 2.30
N GLN A 196 30.83 1.98 2.65
CA GLN A 196 32.22 1.65 2.33
C GLN A 196 32.27 0.19 1.91
N ILE A 197 32.40 -0.06 0.61
CA ILE A 197 32.61 -1.41 0.06
C ILE A 197 34.12 -1.66 0.00
N THR A 198 34.58 -2.82 0.46
CA THR A 198 36.00 -3.19 0.42
C THR A 198 36.56 -3.04 -0.99
N GLY A 199 37.65 -2.30 -1.14
CA GLY A 199 38.29 -2.02 -2.43
C GLY A 199 37.72 -0.83 -3.21
N LEU A 200 36.65 -0.18 -2.75
CA LEU A 200 36.10 1.04 -3.36
C LEU A 200 36.23 2.25 -2.42
N PRO A 201 36.27 3.50 -2.92
CA PRO A 201 36.24 4.68 -2.05
C PRO A 201 34.91 4.87 -1.30
N GLU A 202 34.90 5.77 -0.31
CA GLU A 202 33.68 6.06 0.48
C GLU A 202 32.51 6.50 -0.42
N ASN A 203 31.36 5.90 -0.17
CA ASN A 203 30.09 6.08 -0.86
C ASN A 203 30.11 5.71 -2.35
N VAL A 204 31.15 5.03 -2.83
CA VAL A 204 31.21 4.50 -4.19
C VAL A 204 30.58 3.11 -4.23
N VAL A 205 29.59 2.95 -5.11
CA VAL A 205 28.84 1.69 -5.28
C VAL A 205 28.85 1.27 -6.75
N PRO A 206 28.90 -0.04 -7.06
CA PRO A 206 28.73 -0.55 -8.40
C PRO A 206 27.24 -0.70 -8.75
N LEU A 207 26.87 -0.26 -9.95
CA LEU A 207 25.57 -0.53 -10.57
C LEU A 207 25.79 -1.47 -11.75
N VAL A 208 25.24 -2.67 -11.67
CA VAL A 208 25.41 -3.69 -12.70
C VAL A 208 24.31 -3.62 -13.75
N ARG A 209 24.60 -4.07 -14.97
CA ARG A 209 23.58 -4.25 -16.01
C ARG A 209 22.52 -5.23 -15.54
N THR A 210 21.25 -4.89 -15.72
CA THR A 210 20.13 -5.79 -15.42
C THR A 210 19.21 -5.93 -16.63
N VAL A 211 18.48 -7.05 -16.67
CA VAL A 211 17.49 -7.34 -17.71
C VAL A 211 16.12 -6.85 -17.25
N SER A 212 15.48 -6.00 -18.04
CA SER A 212 14.16 -5.43 -17.75
C SER A 212 13.20 -5.66 -18.91
N HIS A 213 11.97 -6.07 -18.61
CA HIS A 213 10.91 -6.15 -19.60
C HIS A 213 10.22 -4.78 -19.70
N ILE A 214 10.32 -4.15 -20.87
CA ILE A 214 9.82 -2.80 -21.10
C ILE A 214 8.89 -2.75 -22.32
N THR A 215 8.01 -1.76 -22.31
CA THR A 215 7.23 -1.35 -23.48
C THR A 215 7.76 -0.02 -23.98
N VAL A 216 8.01 0.07 -25.28
CA VAL A 216 8.50 1.26 -25.97
C VAL A 216 7.43 1.77 -26.93
N LEU A 217 7.10 3.06 -26.84
CA LEU A 217 6.32 3.76 -27.86
C LEU A 217 7.27 4.22 -28.97
N LEU A 218 7.02 3.72 -30.19
CA LEU A 218 7.74 4.09 -31.41
C LEU A 218 7.17 5.40 -31.99
N GLU A 219 7.89 5.98 -32.95
CA GLU A 219 7.54 7.27 -33.58
C GLU A 219 6.24 7.21 -34.42
N ASP A 220 5.84 6.00 -34.84
CA ASP A 220 4.61 5.72 -35.57
C ASP A 220 3.42 5.39 -34.64
N ASP A 221 3.53 5.73 -33.36
CA ASP A 221 2.57 5.45 -32.30
C ASP A 221 2.30 3.95 -32.07
N THR A 222 3.16 3.06 -32.56
CA THR A 222 3.09 1.63 -32.25
C THR A 222 3.82 1.31 -30.94
N LEU A 223 3.30 0.32 -30.21
CA LEU A 223 3.89 -0.17 -28.98
C LEU A 223 4.66 -1.47 -29.23
N LEU A 224 5.93 -1.47 -28.83
CA LEU A 224 6.83 -2.62 -28.94
C LEU A 224 7.23 -3.14 -27.55
N SER A 225 7.09 -4.44 -27.36
CA SER A 225 7.53 -5.16 -26.16
C SER A 225 9.00 -5.59 -26.32
N VAL A 226 9.87 -5.18 -25.41
CA VAL A 226 11.32 -5.37 -25.50
C VAL A 226 11.89 -5.86 -24.17
N LEU A 227 12.76 -6.88 -24.20
CA LEU A 227 13.68 -7.19 -23.13
C LEU A 227 14.93 -6.35 -23.31
N ARG A 228 15.20 -5.44 -22.39
CA ARG A 228 16.33 -4.51 -22.41
C ARG A 228 17.34 -4.86 -21.34
N GLU A 229 18.60 -5.04 -21.72
CA GLU A 229 19.73 -5.16 -20.80
C GLU A 229 20.47 -3.81 -20.73
N GLN A 230 20.42 -3.14 -19.58
CA GLN A 230 21.09 -1.86 -19.34
C GLN A 230 21.25 -1.57 -17.84
N VAL A 231 22.19 -0.70 -17.46
CA VAL A 231 22.26 -0.15 -16.10
C VAL A 231 21.08 0.79 -15.84
N VAL A 232 20.35 0.58 -14.74
CA VAL A 232 19.08 1.26 -14.46
C VAL A 232 19.30 2.61 -13.75
N CYS A 233 19.82 3.58 -14.51
CA CYS A 233 20.01 4.97 -14.07
C CYS A 233 19.64 5.97 -15.18
N LEU A 234 19.49 7.24 -14.81
CA LEU A 234 19.32 8.35 -15.74
C LEU A 234 20.25 9.50 -15.37
N LEU A 235 20.59 10.34 -16.33
CA LEU A 235 21.21 11.63 -16.05
C LEU A 235 20.33 12.48 -15.13
N ASN A 236 20.96 13.39 -14.38
CA ASN A 236 20.29 14.24 -13.40
C ASN A 236 20.60 15.72 -13.59
N PHE A 237 20.50 16.20 -14.84
CA PHE A 237 20.44 17.64 -15.14
C PHE A 237 19.00 18.17 -15.16
N GLY A 238 18.02 17.27 -15.32
CA GLY A 238 16.62 17.53 -15.07
C GLY A 238 15.99 16.43 -14.22
N MET A 239 15.01 16.79 -13.42
CA MET A 239 14.14 15.87 -12.68
C MET A 239 12.69 16.34 -12.78
N THR A 240 11.71 15.47 -12.62
CA THR A 240 10.31 15.91 -12.56
C THR A 240 9.93 16.41 -11.16
N ASP A 241 8.91 17.27 -11.07
CA ASP A 241 8.27 17.70 -9.81
C ASP A 241 7.92 16.49 -8.92
N TYR A 242 7.37 15.43 -9.51
CA TYR A 242 7.10 14.17 -8.83
C TYR A 242 8.38 13.52 -8.25
N THR A 243 9.45 13.39 -9.04
CA THR A 243 10.72 12.81 -8.54
C THR A 243 11.45 13.70 -7.54
N SER A 244 11.13 15.00 -7.51
CA SER A 244 11.69 15.94 -6.55
C SER A 244 11.03 15.82 -5.16
N GLN A 245 9.88 15.13 -5.06
CA GLN A 245 9.11 15.08 -3.82
C GLN A 245 9.92 14.52 -2.64
N GLY A 246 9.92 15.24 -1.53
CA GLY A 246 10.66 14.87 -0.33
C GLY A 246 12.16 15.21 -0.36
N LYS A 247 12.67 15.76 -1.46
CA LYS A 247 14.03 16.31 -1.53
C LYS A 247 14.09 17.71 -0.94
N SER A 248 15.26 18.11 -0.45
CA SER A 248 15.49 19.47 0.01
C SER A 248 16.81 19.97 -0.55
N ARG A 249 16.81 21.20 -1.08
CA ARG A 249 17.84 21.69 -2.00
C ARG A 249 18.30 23.10 -1.64
N GLU A 250 19.61 23.30 -1.59
CA GLU A 250 20.21 24.62 -1.38
C GLU A 250 20.00 25.52 -2.59
N GLN A 251 20.24 24.98 -3.79
CA GLN A 251 19.91 25.62 -5.06
C GLN A 251 18.74 24.86 -5.68
N ASN A 252 17.68 25.57 -6.05
CA ASN A 252 16.44 25.03 -6.56
C ASN A 252 16.03 25.71 -7.88
N PRO A 253 16.71 25.38 -9.00
CA PRO A 253 16.26 25.79 -10.31
C PRO A 253 15.00 25.01 -10.72
N VAL A 254 13.96 25.72 -11.14
CA VAL A 254 12.65 25.16 -11.48
C VAL A 254 12.13 25.71 -12.80
N GLU A 255 11.50 24.85 -13.60
CA GLU A 255 10.79 25.20 -14.83
C GLU A 255 9.28 24.98 -14.59
N LEU A 256 8.52 26.08 -14.59
CA LEU A 256 7.12 26.10 -14.14
C LEU A 256 6.11 26.21 -15.29
N ALA A 257 6.53 26.54 -16.51
CA ALA A 257 5.64 26.85 -17.63
C ALA A 257 4.64 25.73 -17.95
N HIS A 258 5.01 24.47 -17.69
CA HIS A 258 4.18 23.29 -17.96
C HIS A 258 3.60 22.61 -16.71
N CYS A 259 3.78 23.22 -15.54
CA CYS A 259 3.11 22.76 -14.33
C CYS A 259 1.59 22.87 -14.51
N ARG A 260 0.87 21.82 -14.10
CA ARG A 260 -0.55 21.64 -14.41
C ARG A 260 -1.46 22.51 -13.54
N ASN A 261 -1.11 22.67 -12.27
CA ASN A 261 -1.91 23.35 -11.26
C ASN A 261 -1.01 23.93 -10.16
N HIS A 262 -1.58 24.73 -9.25
CA HIS A 262 -0.84 25.32 -8.13
C HIS A 262 -0.09 24.31 -7.26
N MET A 263 -0.56 23.06 -7.15
CA MET A 263 0.12 22.02 -6.36
C MET A 263 1.45 21.61 -7.00
N SER A 264 1.52 21.47 -8.33
CA SER A 264 2.79 21.24 -9.04
C SER A 264 3.77 22.41 -8.83
N TYR A 265 3.29 23.64 -8.87
CA TYR A 265 4.10 24.83 -8.58
C TYR A 265 4.66 24.79 -7.16
N TYR A 266 3.78 24.56 -6.18
CA TYR A 266 4.14 24.46 -4.77
C TYR A 266 5.15 23.34 -4.54
N VAL A 267 4.95 22.16 -5.14
CA VAL A 267 5.86 21.01 -5.02
C VAL A 267 7.25 21.36 -5.56
N ALA A 268 7.35 22.02 -6.72
CA ALA A 268 8.63 22.39 -7.31
C ALA A 268 9.37 23.46 -6.48
N LEU A 269 8.69 24.54 -6.09
CA LEU A 269 9.31 25.68 -5.40
C LEU A 269 9.64 25.37 -3.93
N SER A 270 8.79 24.59 -3.23
CA SER A 270 9.00 24.24 -1.81
C SER A 270 10.16 23.25 -1.56
N ARG A 271 10.92 22.86 -2.58
CA ARG A 271 12.17 22.10 -2.42
C ARG A 271 13.34 22.98 -1.97
N GLY A 272 13.28 24.28 -2.25
CA GLY A 272 14.31 25.25 -1.90
C GLY A 272 14.32 25.60 -0.41
N PHE A 273 15.51 25.88 0.14
CA PHE A 273 15.66 26.35 1.51
C PHE A 273 15.63 27.87 1.66
N THR A 274 15.94 28.62 0.59
CA THR A 274 16.10 30.08 0.63
C THR A 274 15.58 30.74 -0.64
N ALA A 275 15.21 32.01 -0.55
CA ALA A 275 14.89 32.87 -1.68
C ALA A 275 16.09 33.08 -2.63
N ALA A 276 17.30 33.18 -2.07
CA ALA A 276 18.52 33.34 -2.85
C ALA A 276 18.85 32.09 -3.70
N GLY A 277 18.54 30.89 -3.18
CA GLY A 277 18.72 29.64 -3.90
C GLY A 277 17.59 29.30 -4.87
N THR A 278 16.50 30.08 -4.90
CA THR A 278 15.33 29.80 -5.74
C THR A 278 15.48 30.51 -7.08
N VAL A 279 15.41 29.74 -8.18
CA VAL A 279 15.59 30.25 -9.53
C VAL A 279 14.52 29.69 -10.45
N ILE A 280 13.73 30.56 -11.07
CA ILE A 280 12.69 30.19 -12.03
C ILE A 280 13.27 30.32 -13.43
N VAL A 281 13.29 29.24 -14.20
CA VAL A 281 14.01 29.15 -15.50
C VAL A 281 13.31 29.98 -16.57
N GLN A 282 12.01 29.79 -16.71
CA GLN A 282 11.13 30.57 -17.57
C GLN A 282 9.93 31.02 -16.74
N GLY A 283 9.37 32.18 -17.08
CA GLY A 283 8.20 32.73 -16.41
C GLY A 283 7.04 31.73 -16.33
N PHE A 284 5.99 32.12 -15.62
CA PHE A 284 4.98 31.16 -15.20
C PHE A 284 3.57 31.70 -15.37
N ASP A 285 2.59 30.80 -15.32
CA ASP A 285 1.18 31.14 -15.51
C ASP A 285 0.57 31.53 -14.15
N ALA A 286 0.49 32.85 -13.90
CA ALA A 286 -0.02 33.41 -12.66
C ALA A 286 -1.45 32.94 -12.35
N ALA A 287 -2.31 32.76 -13.37
CA ALA A 287 -3.70 32.35 -13.17
C ALA A 287 -3.82 31.00 -12.44
N LYS A 288 -2.83 30.10 -12.61
CA LYS A 288 -2.82 28.80 -11.93
C LYS A 288 -2.59 28.90 -10.43
N ILE A 289 -1.96 29.97 -9.94
CA ILE A 289 -1.62 30.15 -8.52
C ILE A 289 -2.40 31.28 -7.85
N THR A 290 -3.26 31.99 -8.59
CA THR A 290 -4.20 33.00 -8.08
C THR A 290 -5.67 32.62 -8.24
N GLY A 291 -5.99 31.65 -9.11
CA GLY A 291 -7.35 31.27 -9.48
C GLY A 291 -8.18 30.54 -8.41
N GLY A 292 -7.63 30.35 -7.21
CA GLY A 292 -8.27 29.61 -6.12
C GLY A 292 -8.25 28.09 -6.34
N MET A 293 -8.28 27.36 -5.22
CA MET A 293 -8.35 25.89 -5.27
C MET A 293 -9.79 25.38 -5.46
N SER A 294 -9.91 24.12 -5.89
CA SER A 294 -11.21 23.45 -6.03
C SER A 294 -11.96 23.38 -4.69
N GLY A 295 -13.30 23.40 -4.75
CA GLY A 295 -14.16 23.36 -3.57
C GLY A 295 -13.93 22.12 -2.70
N PHE A 296 -13.78 20.94 -3.33
CA PHE A 296 -13.50 19.69 -2.63
C PHE A 296 -12.18 19.70 -1.87
N LEU A 297 -11.10 20.20 -2.51
CA LEU A 297 -9.79 20.30 -1.89
C LEU A 297 -9.79 21.31 -0.73
N ARG A 298 -10.50 22.43 -0.89
CA ARG A 298 -10.68 23.44 0.17
C ARG A 298 -11.40 22.86 1.37
N GLN A 299 -12.45 22.09 1.13
CA GLN A 299 -13.17 21.38 2.19
C GLN A 299 -12.24 20.42 2.93
N GLU A 300 -11.51 19.55 2.23
CA GLU A 300 -10.63 18.58 2.87
C GLU A 300 -9.55 19.27 3.71
N LEU A 301 -8.88 20.29 3.19
CA LEU A 301 -7.85 21.03 3.94
C LEU A 301 -8.44 21.74 5.16
N ARG A 302 -9.61 22.39 5.03
CA ARG A 302 -10.30 23.00 6.16
C ARG A 302 -10.67 21.97 7.23
N GLU A 303 -11.21 20.82 6.82
CA GLU A 303 -11.57 19.74 7.75
C GLU A 303 -10.34 19.21 8.51
N LEU A 304 -9.19 19.09 7.85
CA LEU A 304 -7.94 18.71 8.52
C LEU A 304 -7.48 19.75 9.55
N GLU A 305 -7.55 21.04 9.23
CA GLU A 305 -7.20 22.12 10.18
C GLU A 305 -8.18 22.16 11.38
N ILE A 306 -9.46 21.87 11.16
CA ILE A 306 -10.44 21.74 12.26
C ILE A 306 -10.09 20.55 13.16
N LEU A 307 -9.71 19.42 12.58
CA LEU A 307 -9.27 18.25 13.35
C LEU A 307 -8.02 18.55 14.18
N ASP A 308 -7.08 19.32 13.64
CA ASP A 308 -5.90 19.77 14.37
C ASP A 308 -6.28 20.67 15.56
N GLU A 309 -7.16 21.65 15.32
CA GLU A 309 -7.68 22.53 16.38
C GLU A 309 -8.44 21.76 17.48
N ILE A 310 -9.24 20.75 17.10
CA ILE A 310 -9.91 19.84 18.06
C ILE A 310 -8.86 19.11 18.90
N THR A 311 -7.80 18.61 18.27
CA THR A 311 -6.70 17.90 18.94
C THR A 311 -5.98 18.82 19.92
N ARG A 312 -5.66 20.04 19.51
CA ARG A 312 -5.03 21.08 20.35
C ARG A 312 -5.89 21.42 21.57
N LEU A 313 -7.18 21.74 21.37
CA LEU A 313 -8.09 22.08 22.47
C LEU A 313 -8.29 20.92 23.45
N ARG A 314 -8.29 19.68 22.95
CA ARG A 314 -8.36 18.48 23.80
C ARG A 314 -7.09 18.33 24.64
N TYR A 315 -5.92 18.53 24.05
CA TYR A 315 -4.64 18.51 24.75
C TYR A 315 -4.54 19.59 25.83
N GLU A 316 -5.01 20.81 25.52
CA GLU A 316 -5.07 21.94 26.47
C GLU A 316 -6.16 21.79 27.55
N GLY A 317 -6.97 20.72 27.52
CA GLY A 317 -8.10 20.53 28.46
C GLY A 317 -9.25 21.51 28.28
N ARG A 318 -9.27 22.27 27.17
CA ARG A 318 -10.26 23.31 26.85
C ARG A 318 -11.43 22.82 26.00
N LEU A 319 -11.34 21.59 25.49
CA LEU A 319 -12.41 20.95 24.73
C LEU A 319 -13.34 20.16 25.68
N PRO A 320 -14.63 20.49 25.76
CA PRO A 320 -15.56 19.73 26.59
C PRO A 320 -15.72 18.29 26.10
N ARG A 321 -16.00 17.39 27.05
CA ARG A 321 -16.20 15.95 26.79
C ARG A 321 -17.39 15.66 25.87
N THR A 322 -18.28 16.62 25.62
CA THR A 322 -19.41 16.50 24.69
C THR A 322 -18.97 16.52 23.22
N VAL A 323 -17.80 17.08 22.90
CA VAL A 323 -17.24 17.07 21.54
C VAL A 323 -16.60 15.70 21.26
N THR A 324 -17.40 14.83 20.65
CA THR A 324 -17.04 13.43 20.34
C THR A 324 -17.42 13.07 18.91
N GLY A 325 -16.78 12.05 18.36
CA GLY A 325 -17.12 11.53 17.03
C GLY A 325 -16.21 10.39 16.64
N VAL A 326 -16.79 9.32 16.09
CA VAL A 326 -16.07 8.13 15.64
C VAL A 326 -15.31 8.40 14.34
N TYR A 327 -15.92 9.15 13.44
CA TYR A 327 -15.35 9.55 12.15
C TYR A 327 -15.19 11.07 12.07
N ARG A 328 -14.33 11.51 11.15
CA ARG A 328 -14.04 12.92 10.85
C ARG A 328 -15.29 13.80 10.85
N ARG A 329 -16.30 13.46 10.05
CA ARG A 329 -17.53 14.27 9.91
C ARG A 329 -18.31 14.41 11.22
N GLY A 330 -18.45 13.31 11.97
CA GLY A 330 -19.17 13.32 13.25
C GLY A 330 -18.46 14.16 14.30
N LEU A 331 -17.12 14.08 14.35
CA LEU A 331 -16.30 14.85 15.27
C LEU A 331 -16.30 16.35 14.93
N ILE A 332 -16.21 16.70 13.65
CA ILE A 332 -16.31 18.09 13.19
C ILE A 332 -17.69 18.68 13.48
N ARG A 333 -18.76 17.89 13.30
CA ARG A 333 -20.13 18.33 13.60
C ARG A 333 -20.35 18.59 15.09
N SER A 334 -19.90 17.70 15.97
CA SER A 334 -20.04 17.92 17.42
C SER A 334 -19.17 19.09 17.90
N TYR A 335 -18.00 19.30 17.28
CA TYR A 335 -17.16 20.46 17.53
C TYR A 335 -17.88 21.76 17.18
N TYR A 336 -18.49 21.86 16.00
CA TYR A 336 -19.24 23.06 15.62
C TYR A 336 -20.53 23.24 16.43
N ALA A 337 -21.18 22.15 16.84
CA ALA A 337 -22.34 22.24 17.74
C ALA A 337 -21.97 22.85 19.11
N TRP A 338 -20.76 22.58 19.60
CA TRP A 338 -20.24 23.21 20.82
C TRP A 338 -19.73 24.64 20.57
N LYS A 339 -19.00 24.85 19.47
CA LYS A 339 -18.39 26.13 19.11
C LYS A 339 -19.43 27.05 18.48
N SER A 340 -20.28 27.60 19.34
CA SER A 340 -21.47 28.41 19.02
C SER A 340 -21.21 29.63 18.14
N ASP A 341 -20.01 30.21 18.18
CA ASP A 341 -19.65 31.36 17.33
C ASP A 341 -19.42 30.98 15.87
N HIS A 342 -19.28 29.69 15.58
CA HIS A 342 -18.99 29.14 14.25
C HIS A 342 -17.93 29.99 13.54
N ARG A 343 -16.86 30.44 14.22
CA ARG A 343 -15.75 31.14 13.56
C ARG A 343 -14.58 30.21 13.34
N ASP A 344 -13.97 30.33 12.17
CA ASP A 344 -12.75 29.60 11.89
C ASP A 344 -11.66 30.24 12.76
N PRO A 345 -10.76 29.45 13.34
CA PRO A 345 -9.64 29.99 14.10
C PRO A 345 -8.90 31.07 13.31
N ALA A 346 -8.47 32.13 13.99
CA ALA A 346 -7.82 33.28 13.35
C ALA A 346 -6.51 32.88 12.62
N HIS A 347 -5.87 31.79 13.02
CA HIS A 347 -4.66 31.28 12.37
C HIS A 347 -4.95 30.56 11.03
N PHE A 348 -6.21 30.27 10.69
CA PHE A 348 -6.54 29.66 9.40
C PHE A 348 -6.22 30.62 8.27
N HIS A 349 -5.62 30.08 7.22
CA HIS A 349 -5.35 30.80 5.99
C HIS A 349 -6.65 31.41 5.42
N PRO A 350 -6.68 32.68 4.98
CA PRO A 350 -7.90 33.34 4.48
C PRO A 350 -8.63 32.54 3.40
N ALA A 351 -7.90 31.93 2.46
CA ALA A 351 -8.44 31.10 1.40
C ALA A 351 -9.19 29.83 1.88
N MET A 352 -8.89 29.37 3.11
CA MET A 352 -9.58 28.26 3.75
C MET A 352 -10.74 28.71 4.62
N ARG A 353 -10.87 29.99 4.98
CA ARG A 353 -11.97 30.42 5.87
C ARG A 353 -13.31 30.27 5.18
N TRP A 354 -14.30 29.78 5.92
CA TRP A 354 -15.66 29.63 5.44
C TRP A 354 -16.29 30.99 5.20
N ASN A 355 -17.06 31.08 4.12
CA ASN A 355 -17.98 32.19 3.87
C ASN A 355 -19.28 31.65 3.26
N SER A 356 -20.33 32.46 3.28
CA SER A 356 -21.68 32.06 2.85
C SER A 356 -21.77 31.62 1.38
N SER A 357 -20.84 32.06 0.52
CA SER A 357 -20.79 31.65 -0.89
C SER A 357 -20.22 30.24 -1.11
N MET A 358 -19.66 29.60 -0.06
CA MET A 358 -18.98 28.30 -0.14
C MET A 358 -19.87 27.10 0.24
N GLY A 359 -21.19 27.28 0.39
CA GLY A 359 -22.12 26.22 0.79
C GLY A 359 -22.12 25.94 2.30
N PRO A 360 -22.76 24.84 2.75
CA PRO A 360 -22.96 24.57 4.18
C PRO A 360 -21.63 24.32 4.90
N ARG A 361 -21.42 25.03 6.00
CA ARG A 361 -20.20 24.97 6.82
C ARG A 361 -20.02 23.64 7.53
N VAL A 362 -21.12 23.17 8.09
CA VAL A 362 -21.20 21.90 8.79
C VAL A 362 -21.55 20.87 7.72
N PRO A 363 -20.79 19.77 7.60
CA PRO A 363 -21.20 18.68 6.72
C PRO A 363 -22.64 18.30 7.05
N GLU A 364 -23.51 18.24 6.03
CA GLU A 364 -24.89 17.83 6.24
C GLU A 364 -24.92 16.53 7.04
N ALA A 365 -25.89 16.44 7.95
CA ALA A 365 -26.17 15.19 8.63
C ALA A 365 -26.52 14.18 7.54
N VAL A 366 -25.59 13.26 7.25
CA VAL A 366 -25.95 12.05 6.54
C VAL A 366 -26.85 11.29 7.49
N VAL A 367 -28.16 11.44 7.31
CA VAL A 367 -29.05 10.32 7.55
C VAL A 367 -28.48 9.27 6.62
N TYR A 368 -27.83 8.24 7.16
CA TYR A 368 -27.66 7.02 6.40
C TYR A 368 -29.07 6.48 6.21
N SER A 369 -29.82 7.06 5.27
CA SER A 369 -30.97 6.41 4.70
C SER A 369 -30.43 5.11 4.16
N ASP A 370 -31.08 3.99 4.50
CA ASP A 370 -30.91 2.74 3.77
C ASP A 370 -30.74 3.07 2.30
N TRP A 371 -29.54 2.83 1.79
CA TRP A 371 -29.21 3.16 0.41
C TRP A 371 -30.10 2.28 -0.45
N LYS A 372 -31.27 2.80 -0.86
CA LYS A 372 -32.21 2.13 -1.75
C LYS A 372 -31.80 2.47 -3.17
N PRO A 373 -31.24 1.53 -3.95
CA PRO A 373 -30.94 1.81 -5.34
C PRO A 373 -32.25 2.03 -6.12
N SER A 374 -32.47 3.25 -6.61
CA SER A 374 -33.51 3.53 -7.59
C SER A 374 -32.92 3.41 -8.99
N PHE A 375 -33.37 2.43 -9.77
CA PHE A 375 -32.98 2.27 -11.17
C PHE A 375 -33.99 2.96 -12.09
N LYS A 376 -33.64 4.11 -12.67
CA LYS A 376 -34.23 4.55 -13.93
C LYS A 376 -33.28 4.18 -15.06
N VAL A 377 -33.69 3.22 -15.88
CA VAL A 377 -32.98 2.86 -17.11
C VAL A 377 -33.14 4.01 -18.09
N THR A 378 -32.06 4.75 -18.34
CA THR A 378 -31.95 5.57 -19.56
C THR A 378 -30.69 5.18 -20.30
N ASN A 379 -30.87 4.62 -21.49
CA ASN A 379 -29.81 4.39 -22.45
C ASN A 379 -29.25 5.75 -22.91
N LYS A 380 -28.11 6.19 -22.36
CA LYS A 380 -27.28 7.22 -22.99
C LYS A 380 -25.79 6.87 -22.92
N ARG A 381 -25.15 7.18 -24.05
CA ARG A 381 -23.79 6.88 -24.49
C ARG A 381 -22.72 7.24 -23.44
N LYS A 382 -21.66 6.43 -23.40
CA LYS A 382 -20.44 6.66 -22.62
C LYS A 382 -19.91 8.08 -22.85
N ARG A 383 -19.85 8.87 -21.77
CA ARG A 383 -18.93 10.02 -21.64
C ARG A 383 -17.72 9.58 -20.82
N ASP A 384 -16.58 10.13 -21.18
CA ASP A 384 -15.23 9.80 -20.69
C ASP A 384 -15.05 9.92 -19.17
N PRO A 385 -14.17 9.10 -18.55
CA PRO A 385 -13.63 9.36 -17.23
C PRO A 385 -12.27 10.08 -17.34
N ALA A 386 -12.32 11.41 -17.25
CA ALA A 386 -11.28 12.17 -16.56
C ALA A 386 -11.76 12.43 -15.13
N ASP A 387 -10.81 12.59 -14.21
CA ASP A 387 -10.98 12.84 -12.76
C ASP A 387 -11.35 11.65 -11.88
N SER A 388 -10.33 11.00 -11.32
CA SER A 388 -10.21 10.74 -9.87
C SER A 388 -8.79 10.29 -9.56
N ALA A 389 -8.06 11.15 -8.84
CA ALA A 389 -6.68 10.98 -8.45
C ALA A 389 -6.52 9.90 -7.37
N HIS A 390 -5.57 9.00 -7.58
CA HIS A 390 -5.08 8.03 -6.61
C HIS A 390 -4.25 8.76 -5.53
N HIS A 391 -4.69 8.67 -4.27
CA HIS A 391 -3.88 8.95 -3.09
C HIS A 391 -3.22 7.65 -2.63
N ASP A 392 -1.90 7.61 -2.71
CA ASP A 392 -1.05 6.53 -2.23
C ASP A 392 -0.30 7.06 -0.98
N GLU A 393 -0.77 6.71 0.22
CA GLU A 393 -0.16 7.13 1.49
C GLU A 393 0.92 6.12 1.91
N ARG A 394 2.19 6.54 1.80
CA ARG A 394 3.33 5.89 2.46
C ARG A 394 3.63 6.59 3.79
N GLN A 395 3.32 5.93 4.91
CA GLN A 395 3.73 6.36 6.25
C GLN A 395 5.21 6.05 6.50
N LYS A 396 5.99 7.07 6.86
CA LYS A 396 7.36 6.94 7.39
C LYS A 396 7.31 6.91 8.92
N LYS A 397 7.83 5.83 9.53
CA LYS A 397 8.12 5.74 10.97
C LYS A 397 9.25 6.70 11.36
N VAL A 398 9.04 7.46 12.42
CA VAL A 398 10.07 8.21 13.16
C VAL A 398 10.67 7.25 14.19
N VAL A 399 11.99 7.07 14.14
CA VAL A 399 12.76 6.31 15.14
C VAL A 399 13.22 7.31 16.20
N VAL A 400 12.74 7.15 17.43
CA VAL A 400 13.32 7.79 18.62
C VAL A 400 14.21 6.74 19.28
N ASN A 401 15.51 7.01 19.34
CA ASN A 401 16.45 6.21 20.12
C ASN A 401 16.27 6.57 21.61
N ALA A 402 16.13 5.55 22.46
CA ALA A 402 16.42 5.65 23.88
C ALA A 402 17.06 4.33 24.33
N ASP A 403 18.29 4.46 24.84
CA ASP A 403 19.13 3.41 25.43
C ASP A 403 18.60 2.97 26.82
N PRO A 404 19.14 1.86 27.39
CA PRO A 404 18.41 0.99 28.31
C PRO A 404 18.53 1.43 29.77
N ILE A 405 17.45 1.28 30.54
CA ILE A 405 17.51 1.31 32.02
C ILE A 405 16.97 -0.01 32.56
N VAL A 406 17.84 -0.65 33.32
CA VAL A 406 17.70 -1.95 33.97
C VAL A 406 17.03 -1.80 35.35
N ALA A 407 16.07 -2.70 35.59
CA ALA A 407 15.67 -3.34 36.85
C ALA A 407 15.03 -2.57 38.04
N ASN A 408 13.86 -3.11 38.40
CA ASN A 408 13.44 -3.60 39.73
C ASN A 408 12.33 -2.89 40.53
N VAL A 409 11.16 -3.56 40.49
CA VAL A 409 10.33 -4.07 41.60
C VAL A 409 9.88 -3.07 42.67
N HIS A 410 8.55 -2.87 42.75
CA HIS A 410 7.72 -3.19 43.92
C HIS A 410 6.24 -3.32 43.48
N ALA A 411 5.63 -4.48 43.77
CA ALA A 411 4.18 -4.72 43.74
C ALA A 411 3.69 -4.67 45.20
N PRO A 412 2.45 -4.25 45.51
CA PRO A 412 1.26 -5.11 45.38
C PRO A 412 -0.01 -4.33 44.97
N HIS A 413 -1.09 -4.88 44.39
CA HIS A 413 -1.93 -5.98 44.84
C HIS A 413 -2.70 -6.62 43.65
N LEU A 414 -3.09 -7.89 43.86
CA LEU A 414 -3.63 -8.84 42.89
C LEU A 414 -5.02 -8.47 42.31
N ILE A 415 -5.08 -8.52 40.97
CA ILE A 415 -6.26 -8.87 40.16
C ILE A 415 -5.78 -10.04 39.28
N PRO A 416 -6.57 -11.12 39.07
CA PRO A 416 -6.12 -12.33 38.36
C PRO A 416 -5.42 -11.97 37.05
N SER A 417 -4.18 -12.47 36.90
CA SER A 417 -3.26 -12.04 35.83
C SER A 417 -3.82 -12.43 34.46
N VAL A 418 -4.30 -11.43 33.71
CA VAL A 418 -4.55 -11.59 32.28
C VAL A 418 -3.19 -11.86 31.63
N ARG A 419 -2.87 -13.14 31.37
CA ARG A 419 -1.65 -13.52 30.65
C ARG A 419 -1.67 -12.82 29.29
N LYS A 420 -0.62 -12.04 29.01
CA LYS A 420 -0.49 -11.34 27.73
C LYS A 420 -0.32 -12.38 26.60
N PRO A 421 -1.04 -12.24 25.47
CA PRO A 421 -0.87 -13.13 24.34
C PRO A 421 0.56 -13.13 23.81
N VAL A 422 1.03 -14.30 23.35
CA VAL A 422 2.37 -14.51 22.80
C VAL A 422 2.27 -14.77 21.30
N GLY A 423 3.11 -14.11 20.52
CA GLY A 423 3.19 -14.26 19.07
C GLY A 423 4.37 -15.12 18.61
N LEU A 424 4.35 -15.55 17.35
CA LEU A 424 5.46 -16.28 16.73
C LEU A 424 6.43 -15.32 16.01
N ILE A 425 7.72 -15.54 16.19
CA ILE A 425 8.77 -14.83 15.44
C ILE A 425 8.85 -15.37 14.02
N TRP A 426 8.85 -14.46 13.04
CA TRP A 426 8.96 -14.82 11.63
C TRP A 426 10.31 -15.46 11.30
N ASP A 427 10.27 -16.57 10.56
CA ASP A 427 11.42 -17.24 9.99
C ASP A 427 11.70 -16.68 8.59
N PRO A 428 12.79 -15.91 8.40
CA PRO A 428 13.14 -15.34 7.11
C PRO A 428 13.71 -16.37 6.13
N ARG A 429 14.21 -17.52 6.61
CA ARG A 429 14.84 -18.54 5.74
C ARG A 429 13.80 -19.34 4.99
N ASP A 430 12.72 -19.67 5.70
CA ASP A 430 11.66 -20.52 5.19
C ASP A 430 10.29 -19.80 5.11
N TYR A 431 10.25 -18.47 5.13
CA TYR A 431 9.02 -17.66 5.00
C TYR A 431 7.82 -18.18 5.81
N SER A 432 7.90 -18.14 7.14
CA SER A 432 6.87 -18.76 8.00
C SER A 432 5.58 -17.96 8.19
N CYS A 433 5.43 -16.76 7.61
CA CYS A 433 4.39 -15.79 8.01
C CYS A 433 2.94 -16.34 8.01
N ALA A 434 2.59 -17.22 7.07
CA ALA A 434 1.27 -17.86 7.02
C ALA A 434 1.03 -18.80 8.22
N TYR A 435 2.07 -19.52 8.63
CA TYR A 435 2.07 -20.37 9.83
C TYR A 435 2.02 -19.52 11.09
N ASP A 436 2.82 -18.45 11.15
CA ASP A 436 2.92 -17.58 12.33
C ASP A 436 1.57 -16.93 12.65
N ALA A 437 0.91 -16.37 11.64
CA ALA A 437 -0.41 -15.76 11.80
C ALA A 437 -1.47 -16.77 12.31
N THR A 438 -1.41 -18.01 11.80
CA THR A 438 -2.37 -19.09 12.13
C THR A 438 -2.10 -19.65 13.53
N PHE A 439 -0.87 -20.08 13.82
CA PHE A 439 -0.52 -20.71 15.09
C PHE A 439 -0.45 -19.72 16.25
N THR A 440 -0.25 -18.41 15.99
CA THR A 440 -0.43 -17.38 17.01
C THR A 440 -1.87 -17.38 17.51
N ILE A 441 -2.85 -17.43 16.62
CA ILE A 441 -4.26 -17.46 17.05
C ILE A 441 -4.56 -18.77 17.81
N PHE A 442 -4.16 -19.93 17.26
CA PHE A 442 -4.46 -21.23 17.88
C PHE A 442 -3.78 -21.44 19.24
N SER A 443 -2.52 -21.03 19.40
CA SER A 443 -1.83 -21.11 20.69
C SER A 443 -2.49 -20.24 21.76
N ASN A 444 -2.88 -19.00 21.42
CA ASN A 444 -3.56 -18.11 22.35
C ASN A 444 -5.03 -18.49 22.60
N ILE A 445 -5.68 -19.25 21.72
CA ILE A 445 -6.95 -19.92 22.03
C ILE A 445 -6.70 -21.04 23.05
N TRP A 446 -5.68 -21.87 22.82
CA TRP A 446 -5.34 -22.99 23.71
C TRP A 446 -5.03 -22.53 25.15
N THR A 447 -4.38 -21.39 25.33
CA THR A 447 -4.06 -20.85 26.66
C THR A 447 -5.28 -20.51 27.52
N ASP A 448 -6.47 -20.36 26.92
CA ASP A 448 -7.70 -20.12 27.67
C ASP A 448 -8.07 -21.30 28.56
N ASN A 449 -7.91 -22.52 28.04
CA ASN A 449 -8.15 -23.78 28.75
C ASN A 449 -7.36 -24.91 28.07
N PRO A 450 -6.09 -25.12 28.46
CA PRO A 450 -5.18 -26.08 27.84
C PRO A 450 -5.77 -27.48 27.67
N ASP A 451 -6.42 -28.02 28.69
CA ASP A 451 -6.92 -29.40 28.67
C ASP A 451 -8.11 -29.56 27.70
N LYS A 452 -9.08 -28.65 27.76
CA LYS A 452 -10.23 -28.65 26.82
C LYS A 452 -9.75 -28.44 25.39
N TRP A 453 -8.85 -27.48 25.17
CA TRP A 453 -8.37 -27.17 23.81
C TRP A 453 -7.46 -28.25 23.25
N THR A 454 -6.70 -28.97 24.07
CA THR A 454 -5.95 -30.16 23.63
C THR A 454 -6.89 -31.24 23.11
N ALA A 455 -7.96 -31.54 23.86
CA ALA A 455 -8.98 -32.50 23.40
C ALA A 455 -9.70 -32.03 22.13
N HIS A 456 -10.10 -30.75 22.06
CA HIS A 456 -10.76 -30.20 20.89
C HIS A 456 -9.85 -30.20 19.65
N PHE A 457 -8.59 -29.80 19.78
CA PHE A 457 -7.61 -29.80 18.69
C PHE A 457 -7.33 -31.21 18.19
N GLY A 458 -7.14 -32.18 19.11
CA GLY A 458 -6.98 -33.59 18.75
C GLY A 458 -8.19 -34.19 18.04
N SER A 459 -9.41 -33.74 18.37
CA SER A 459 -10.65 -34.20 17.69
C SER A 459 -10.82 -33.69 16.26
N LEU A 460 -10.10 -32.61 15.89
CA LEU A 460 -10.15 -31.99 14.57
C LEU A 460 -9.15 -32.65 13.61
N SER A 461 -7.90 -32.82 14.02
CA SER A 461 -6.87 -33.50 13.22
C SER A 461 -5.69 -33.95 14.07
N GLY A 462 -4.95 -34.96 13.58
CA GLY A 462 -3.71 -35.41 14.22
C GLY A 462 -2.66 -34.30 14.31
N SER A 463 -2.46 -33.51 13.25
CA SER A 463 -1.48 -32.41 13.24
C SER A 463 -1.81 -31.31 14.25
N LEU A 464 -3.10 -30.98 14.44
CA LEU A 464 -3.51 -29.99 15.42
C LEU A 464 -3.46 -30.56 16.86
N GLY A 465 -3.74 -31.85 17.04
CA GLY A 465 -3.51 -32.56 18.29
C GLY A 465 -2.04 -32.59 18.71
N GLU A 466 -1.14 -32.86 17.77
CA GLU A 466 0.32 -32.85 18.00
C GLU A 466 0.81 -31.43 18.33
N PHE A 467 0.30 -30.41 17.64
CA PHE A 467 0.51 -29.01 17.98
C PHE A 467 0.12 -28.73 19.43
N ALA A 468 -1.10 -29.11 19.85
CA ALA A 468 -1.60 -28.88 21.20
C ALA A 468 -0.77 -29.58 22.27
N ALA A 469 -0.41 -30.85 22.04
CA ALA A 469 0.37 -31.64 22.98
C ALA A 469 1.73 -31.00 23.28
N GLN A 470 2.36 -30.39 22.27
CA GLN A 470 3.66 -29.73 22.44
C GLN A 470 3.57 -28.32 23.04
N LEU A 471 2.37 -27.72 23.13
CA LEU A 471 2.21 -26.43 23.80
C LEU A 471 2.39 -26.52 25.32
N TYR A 472 2.21 -27.70 25.93
CA TYR A 472 2.56 -27.92 27.34
C TYR A 472 4.07 -27.71 27.57
N SER A 473 4.93 -28.24 26.70
CA SER A 473 6.38 -28.00 26.76
C SER A 473 6.74 -26.51 26.63
N VAL A 474 5.93 -25.73 25.91
CA VAL A 474 6.11 -24.27 25.80
C VAL A 474 5.67 -23.56 27.08
N SER A 475 4.55 -23.99 27.69
CA SER A 475 4.04 -23.40 28.93
C SER A 475 4.95 -23.68 30.14
N GLU A 476 5.67 -24.80 30.10
CA GLU A 476 6.70 -25.21 31.08
C GLU A 476 8.08 -24.58 30.79
N GLY A 477 8.25 -23.89 29.65
CA GLY A 477 9.53 -23.27 29.27
C GLY A 477 10.58 -24.25 28.72
N ALA A 478 10.21 -25.51 28.46
CA ALA A 478 11.08 -26.53 27.90
C ALA A 478 11.26 -26.44 26.37
N SER A 479 10.39 -25.70 25.67
CA SER A 479 10.46 -25.48 24.22
C SER A 479 9.96 -24.09 23.83
N SER A 480 10.30 -23.62 22.63
CA SER A 480 9.78 -22.37 22.06
C SER A 480 8.55 -22.62 21.17
N LEU A 481 7.71 -21.60 21.01
CA LEU A 481 6.55 -21.68 20.13
C LEU A 481 6.97 -21.88 18.66
N GLU A 482 8.11 -21.33 18.25
CA GLU A 482 8.72 -21.51 16.94
C GLU A 482 9.15 -22.96 16.68
N ASN A 483 9.68 -23.66 17.71
CA ASN A 483 10.04 -25.07 17.59
C ASN A 483 8.81 -25.94 17.36
N VAL A 484 7.73 -25.66 18.09
CA VAL A 484 6.44 -26.36 17.91
C VAL A 484 5.85 -26.09 16.52
N ARG A 485 5.84 -24.84 16.06
CA ARG A 485 5.44 -24.49 14.68
C ARG A 485 6.28 -25.27 13.65
N ASN A 486 7.60 -25.26 13.80
CA ASN A 486 8.51 -25.91 12.85
C ASN A 486 8.33 -27.43 12.81
N MET A 487 8.00 -28.05 13.94
CA MET A 487 7.64 -29.47 14.00
C MET A 487 6.39 -29.76 13.16
N VAL A 488 5.29 -29.03 13.37
CA VAL A 488 4.05 -29.23 12.61
C VAL A 488 4.27 -28.93 11.13
N ARG A 489 5.05 -27.89 10.82
CA ARG A 489 5.42 -27.53 9.45
C ARG A 489 6.20 -28.66 8.75
N ARG A 490 7.14 -29.32 9.43
CA ARG A 490 7.84 -30.50 8.89
C ARG A 490 6.86 -31.63 8.54
N GLY A 491 5.89 -31.89 9.42
CA GLY A 491 4.82 -32.85 9.16
C GLY A 491 4.01 -32.48 7.91
N MET A 492 3.58 -31.23 7.79
CA MET A 492 2.83 -30.74 6.62
C MET A 492 3.63 -30.88 5.32
N HIS A 493 4.91 -30.50 5.32
CA HIS A 493 5.80 -30.65 4.17
C HIS A 493 5.96 -32.12 3.77
N ALA A 494 6.11 -33.04 4.72
CA ALA A 494 6.21 -34.46 4.42
C ALA A 494 4.94 -35.01 3.75
N ILE A 495 3.76 -34.47 4.10
CA ILE A 495 2.48 -34.89 3.50
C ILE A 495 2.29 -34.28 2.10
N LYS A 496 2.56 -32.98 1.92
CA LYS A 496 2.44 -32.27 0.63
C LYS A 496 3.56 -31.26 0.43
N PRO A 497 4.72 -31.68 -0.10
CA PRO A 497 5.88 -30.81 -0.28
C PRO A 497 5.58 -29.57 -1.12
N ASP A 498 4.80 -29.72 -2.19
CA ASP A 498 4.45 -28.65 -3.12
C ASP A 498 3.56 -27.56 -2.50
N TYR A 499 2.76 -27.92 -1.50
CA TYR A 499 1.85 -26.99 -0.82
C TYR A 499 2.52 -26.29 0.36
N PHE A 500 3.56 -26.91 0.92
CA PHE A 500 4.27 -26.44 2.11
C PHE A 500 5.77 -26.40 1.87
N PRO A 501 6.27 -25.66 0.86
CA PRO A 501 7.68 -25.67 0.51
C PRO A 501 8.58 -25.05 1.59
N TYR A 502 9.86 -25.39 1.55
CA TYR A 502 10.93 -24.69 2.26
C TYR A 502 11.54 -23.59 1.39
N GLY A 503 12.40 -22.77 2.00
CA GLY A 503 13.04 -21.64 1.37
C GLY A 503 12.11 -20.44 1.19
N HIS A 504 12.46 -19.59 0.23
CA HIS A 504 11.74 -18.34 -0.07
C HIS A 504 10.46 -18.54 -0.89
N ASN A 505 9.81 -19.70 -0.78
CA ASN A 505 8.53 -19.99 -1.43
C ASN A 505 7.37 -19.65 -0.50
N THR A 506 6.32 -19.04 -1.04
CA THR A 506 5.15 -18.63 -0.25
C THR A 506 4.16 -19.79 -0.07
N THR A 507 3.60 -19.90 1.14
CA THR A 507 2.46 -20.77 1.45
C THR A 507 1.21 -19.94 1.69
N SER A 508 0.03 -20.47 1.36
CA SER A 508 -1.25 -19.81 1.60
C SER A 508 -1.99 -20.35 2.83
N VAL A 509 -2.72 -19.48 3.50
CA VAL A 509 -3.46 -19.79 4.75
C VAL A 509 -4.57 -20.82 4.50
N ASP A 510 -5.20 -20.82 3.33
CA ASP A 510 -6.23 -21.80 2.97
C ASP A 510 -5.68 -23.24 2.94
N ARG A 511 -4.44 -23.43 2.47
CA ARG A 511 -3.80 -24.75 2.44
C ARG A 511 -3.44 -25.23 3.84
N ILE A 512 -2.95 -24.33 4.69
CA ILE A 512 -2.69 -24.62 6.10
C ILE A 512 -4.00 -25.04 6.79
N ALA A 513 -5.08 -24.27 6.61
CA ALA A 513 -6.39 -24.58 7.17
C ALA A 513 -6.94 -25.93 6.69
N GLN A 514 -6.79 -26.27 5.39
CA GLN A 514 -7.24 -27.56 4.83
C GLN A 514 -6.52 -28.77 5.45
N ILE A 515 -5.26 -28.65 5.86
CA ILE A 515 -4.54 -29.73 6.54
C ILE A 515 -4.87 -29.78 8.02
N LEU A 516 -4.97 -28.63 8.69
CA LEU A 516 -5.29 -28.58 10.12
C LEU A 516 -6.75 -28.96 10.41
N LEU A 517 -7.65 -28.72 9.45
CA LEU A 517 -9.09 -28.92 9.54
C LEU A 517 -9.58 -29.75 8.34
N PRO A 518 -9.25 -31.05 8.29
CA PRO A 518 -9.64 -31.92 7.19
C PRO A 518 -11.17 -32.04 7.08
N SER A 519 -11.63 -32.41 5.89
CA SER A 519 -13.06 -32.50 5.56
C SER A 519 -13.80 -33.48 6.49
N LYS A 520 -14.66 -32.91 7.35
CA LYS A 520 -15.56 -33.62 8.25
C LYS A 520 -16.87 -32.85 8.29
N PHE A 521 -17.98 -33.55 8.05
CA PHE A 521 -19.30 -32.95 8.02
C PHE A 521 -19.97 -33.00 9.39
N TYR A 522 -20.41 -31.83 9.85
CA TYR A 522 -21.07 -31.63 11.14
C TYR A 522 -22.59 -31.53 11.03
N ALA A 523 -23.11 -31.39 9.81
CA ALA A 523 -24.52 -31.39 9.49
C ALA A 523 -24.83 -32.32 8.30
N VAL A 524 -26.11 -32.70 8.17
CA VAL A 524 -26.61 -33.46 7.02
C VAL A 524 -27.80 -32.76 6.43
N GLY A 525 -27.80 -32.61 5.11
CA GLY A 525 -28.85 -31.97 4.33
C GLY A 525 -29.63 -32.96 3.48
N ASN A 526 -30.94 -32.75 3.38
CA ASN A 526 -31.84 -33.40 2.43
C ASN A 526 -32.41 -32.35 1.49
N GLN A 527 -32.60 -32.71 0.21
CA GLN A 527 -33.11 -31.77 -0.79
C GLN A 527 -34.53 -32.12 -1.21
N SER A 528 -35.38 -31.09 -1.36
CA SER A 528 -36.74 -31.26 -1.86
C SER A 528 -37.18 -30.12 -2.79
N CYS A 529 -38.10 -30.40 -3.70
CA CYS A 529 -38.65 -29.43 -4.63
C CYS A 529 -39.94 -28.83 -4.08
N SER A 530 -39.96 -27.51 -3.87
CA SER A 530 -41.17 -26.80 -3.45
C SER A 530 -42.29 -26.76 -4.49
N ARG A 531 -41.99 -27.03 -5.77
CA ARG A 531 -42.97 -26.96 -6.86
C ARG A 531 -43.70 -28.29 -7.11
N CYS A 532 -42.96 -29.38 -7.24
CA CYS A 532 -43.52 -30.69 -7.61
C CYS A 532 -43.42 -31.75 -6.50
N GLY A 533 -42.88 -31.39 -5.33
CA GLY A 533 -42.74 -32.32 -4.21
C GLY A 533 -41.64 -33.38 -4.38
N TYR A 534 -40.82 -33.32 -5.44
CA TYR A 534 -39.68 -34.23 -5.62
C TYR A 534 -38.77 -34.21 -4.38
N ILE A 535 -38.43 -35.37 -3.84
CA ILE A 535 -37.50 -35.54 -2.73
C ILE A 535 -36.25 -36.26 -3.24
N ASP A 536 -35.09 -35.65 -3.07
CA ASP A 536 -33.81 -36.31 -3.29
C ASP A 536 -33.48 -37.19 -2.08
N ARG A 537 -33.36 -38.50 -2.31
CA ARG A 537 -33.08 -39.48 -1.24
C ARG A 537 -31.60 -39.53 -0.84
N ARG A 538 -30.73 -38.77 -1.51
CA ARG A 538 -29.31 -38.67 -1.14
C ARG A 538 -29.15 -37.77 0.08
N ASN A 539 -28.39 -38.25 1.06
CA ASN A 539 -27.92 -37.43 2.17
C ASN A 539 -26.69 -36.63 1.74
N TYR A 540 -26.70 -35.33 1.99
CA TYR A 540 -25.58 -34.45 1.71
C TYR A 540 -24.83 -34.12 2.99
N GLY A 541 -23.51 -34.34 3.02
CA GLY A 541 -22.66 -33.80 4.08
C GLY A 541 -22.63 -32.28 4.00
N MET A 542 -22.93 -31.62 5.11
CA MET A 542 -23.00 -30.16 5.22
C MET A 542 -22.17 -29.69 6.42
N LEU A 543 -21.77 -28.43 6.40
CA LEU A 543 -21.02 -27.74 7.46
C LEU A 543 -19.68 -28.42 7.82
N GLU A 544 -18.59 -27.81 7.39
CA GLU A 544 -17.23 -28.25 7.72
C GLU A 544 -16.54 -27.23 8.62
N SER A 545 -15.46 -27.64 9.30
CA SER A 545 -14.64 -26.73 10.11
C SER A 545 -13.89 -25.70 9.24
N TYR A 546 -13.62 -26.01 7.97
CA TYR A 546 -13.08 -25.05 7.00
C TYR A 546 -14.11 -24.80 5.89
N LEU A 547 -14.51 -23.55 5.69
CA LEU A 547 -15.47 -23.15 4.66
C LEU A 547 -14.88 -22.06 3.78
N SER A 548 -14.75 -22.35 2.48
CA SER A 548 -14.34 -21.35 1.49
C SER A 548 -15.55 -20.57 1.00
N ALA A 549 -15.62 -19.28 1.33
CA ALA A 549 -16.57 -18.33 0.79
C ALA A 549 -16.11 -17.80 -0.58
N GLY A 550 -15.83 -18.71 -1.52
CA GLY A 550 -15.19 -18.39 -2.80
C GLY A 550 -16.00 -17.51 -3.78
N LEU A 551 -15.50 -17.41 -5.03
CA LEU A 551 -16.00 -16.57 -6.14
C LEU A 551 -17.50 -16.75 -6.50
N SER A 552 -18.15 -17.83 -6.07
CA SER A 552 -19.60 -18.04 -6.25
C SER A 552 -20.43 -17.03 -5.45
N THR A 553 -19.87 -16.45 -4.38
CA THR A 553 -20.53 -15.40 -3.57
C THR A 553 -20.66 -14.09 -4.34
N ARG A 554 -19.70 -13.71 -5.19
CA ARG A 554 -19.73 -12.46 -5.99
C ARG A 554 -20.89 -12.37 -6.99
N ARG A 555 -21.45 -13.51 -7.41
CA ARG A 555 -22.59 -13.56 -8.33
C ARG A 555 -23.93 -13.80 -7.64
N GLN A 556 -23.93 -14.26 -6.38
CA GLN A 556 -25.13 -14.71 -5.68
C GLN A 556 -25.56 -13.80 -4.53
N TYR A 557 -24.63 -13.07 -3.91
CA TYR A 557 -24.90 -12.30 -2.71
C TYR A 557 -24.49 -10.82 -2.86
N PRO A 558 -25.26 -9.87 -2.30
CA PRO A 558 -24.90 -8.46 -2.26
C PRO A 558 -23.63 -8.22 -1.42
N GLU A 559 -23.07 -7.03 -1.48
CA GLU A 559 -21.99 -6.62 -0.56
C GLU A 559 -22.54 -6.45 0.87
N GLY A 560 -21.72 -6.78 1.87
CA GLY A 560 -22.06 -6.53 3.28
C GLY A 560 -22.78 -7.68 4.01
N VAL A 561 -22.72 -8.91 3.52
CA VAL A 561 -23.48 -10.04 4.09
C VAL A 561 -22.79 -10.58 5.34
N PRO A 562 -23.43 -10.57 6.53
CA PRO A 562 -22.86 -11.16 7.73
C PRO A 562 -22.51 -12.64 7.54
N ILE A 563 -21.39 -13.10 8.10
CA ILE A 563 -20.97 -14.51 8.03
C ILE A 563 -22.08 -15.43 8.56
N ALA A 564 -22.78 -15.06 9.63
CA ALA A 564 -23.91 -15.81 10.18
C ALA A 564 -25.03 -16.00 9.15
N ASP A 565 -25.39 -14.95 8.43
CA ASP A 565 -26.45 -15.00 7.42
C ASP A 565 -26.00 -15.82 6.20
N TRP A 566 -24.73 -15.69 5.82
CA TRP A 566 -24.15 -16.51 4.77
C TRP A 566 -24.15 -18.00 5.13
N VAL A 567 -23.78 -18.36 6.36
CA VAL A 567 -23.84 -19.75 6.85
C VAL A 567 -25.27 -20.27 6.82
N SER A 568 -26.23 -19.50 7.34
CA SER A 568 -27.65 -19.86 7.31
C SER A 568 -28.15 -20.12 5.89
N GLN A 569 -27.81 -19.24 4.95
CA GLN A 569 -28.18 -19.40 3.53
C GLN A 569 -27.46 -20.58 2.86
N TYR A 570 -26.19 -20.80 3.19
CA TYR A 570 -25.41 -21.95 2.73
C TYR A 570 -26.05 -23.27 3.18
N LEU A 571 -26.58 -23.33 4.41
CA LEU A 571 -27.25 -24.52 4.95
C LEU A 571 -28.69 -24.69 4.43
N ALA A 572 -29.34 -23.62 3.96
CA ALA A 572 -30.73 -23.66 3.47
C ALA A 572 -30.87 -23.82 1.94
N THR A 573 -29.79 -23.58 1.17
CA THR A 573 -29.88 -23.54 -0.30
C THR A 573 -29.40 -24.83 -0.97
N GLY A 574 -30.30 -25.50 -1.70
CA GLY A 574 -29.92 -26.59 -2.59
C GLY A 574 -29.27 -26.07 -3.88
N ARG A 575 -28.09 -26.61 -4.23
CA ARG A 575 -27.35 -26.20 -5.44
C ARG A 575 -27.86 -26.86 -6.73
N GLN A 576 -28.72 -27.88 -6.62
CA GLN A 576 -29.24 -28.64 -7.76
C GLN A 576 -30.61 -28.13 -8.22
N THR A 577 -30.89 -28.29 -9.51
CA THR A 577 -32.21 -28.05 -10.08
C THR A 577 -33.03 -29.33 -10.04
N CYS A 578 -34.33 -29.22 -9.79
CA CYS A 578 -35.25 -30.35 -9.78
C CYS A 578 -35.23 -31.06 -11.14
N PRO A 579 -34.96 -32.38 -11.18
CA PRO A 579 -34.93 -33.13 -12.43
C PRO A 579 -36.31 -33.22 -13.10
N LEU A 580 -37.38 -33.34 -12.31
CA LEU A 580 -38.75 -33.45 -12.83
C LEU A 580 -39.24 -32.13 -13.44
N CYS A 581 -39.11 -31.01 -12.74
CA CYS A 581 -39.50 -29.71 -13.31
C CYS A 581 -38.66 -29.34 -14.54
N ARG A 582 -37.39 -29.77 -14.61
CA ARG A 582 -36.54 -29.52 -15.77
C ARG A 582 -37.07 -30.23 -17.02
N GLN A 583 -37.68 -31.41 -16.89
CA GLN A 583 -38.31 -32.11 -18.01
C GLN A 583 -39.52 -31.34 -18.56
N GLU A 584 -40.20 -30.56 -17.72
CA GLU A 584 -41.30 -29.66 -18.10
C GLU A 584 -40.82 -28.29 -18.63
N GLY A 585 -39.51 -28.11 -18.85
CA GLY A 585 -38.94 -26.83 -19.27
C GLY A 585 -38.82 -25.77 -18.16
N VAL A 586 -39.08 -26.13 -16.89
CA VAL A 586 -39.04 -25.19 -15.76
C VAL A 586 -37.79 -25.39 -14.91
N ARG A 587 -37.01 -24.31 -14.74
CA ARG A 587 -35.78 -24.33 -13.93
C ARG A 587 -36.07 -24.05 -12.45
N GLN A 588 -36.61 -25.03 -11.74
CA GLN A 588 -36.83 -24.96 -10.28
C GLN A 588 -35.59 -25.43 -9.50
N ARG A 589 -35.13 -24.67 -8.50
CA ARG A 589 -34.08 -25.11 -7.55
C ARG A 589 -34.67 -25.96 -6.43
N LEU A 590 -33.90 -26.94 -5.96
CA LEU A 590 -34.23 -27.70 -4.77
C LEU A 590 -33.93 -26.87 -3.51
N ASN A 591 -34.80 -26.97 -2.51
CA ASN A 591 -34.58 -26.44 -1.17
C ASN A 591 -33.76 -27.44 -0.36
N MET A 592 -32.90 -26.96 0.53
CA MET A 592 -32.13 -27.81 1.43
C MET A 592 -32.72 -27.70 2.85
N THR A 593 -33.05 -28.85 3.44
CA THR A 593 -33.36 -28.96 4.86
C THR A 593 -32.16 -29.60 5.55
N THR A 594 -31.48 -28.83 6.39
CA THR A 594 -30.25 -29.27 7.07
C THR A 594 -30.51 -29.57 8.55
N LYS A 595 -30.06 -30.73 9.02
CA LYS A 595 -30.04 -31.13 10.43
C LYS A 595 -28.60 -31.14 10.93
N LEU A 596 -28.33 -30.35 11.96
CA LEU A 596 -27.03 -30.30 12.64
C LEU A 596 -26.86 -31.53 13.54
N ARG A 597 -25.71 -32.21 13.47
CA ARG A 597 -25.37 -33.36 14.33
C ARG A 597 -24.53 -32.94 15.54
N SER A 598 -23.61 -32.02 15.30
CA SER A 598 -22.72 -31.42 16.31
C SER A 598 -22.17 -30.11 15.75
N VAL A 599 -21.51 -29.29 16.58
CA VAL A 599 -20.84 -28.06 16.15
C VAL A 599 -19.32 -28.27 16.21
N PRO A 600 -18.56 -27.90 15.17
CA PRO A 600 -17.11 -27.98 15.23
C PRO A 600 -16.55 -27.03 16.31
N PRO A 601 -15.53 -27.43 17.09
CA PRO A 601 -14.96 -26.56 18.12
C PRO A 601 -14.26 -25.32 17.53
N ILE A 602 -13.78 -25.39 16.29
CA ILE A 602 -13.23 -24.27 15.52
C ILE A 602 -13.84 -24.25 14.12
N MET A 603 -14.15 -23.04 13.63
CA MET A 603 -14.48 -22.78 12.24
C MET A 603 -13.54 -21.74 11.64
N VAL A 604 -13.02 -22.01 10.45
CA VAL A 604 -12.21 -21.10 9.64
C VAL A 604 -12.97 -20.77 8.36
N PHE A 605 -13.26 -19.50 8.16
CA PHE A 605 -13.88 -18.99 6.94
C PHE A 605 -12.80 -18.37 6.06
N ASP A 606 -12.57 -18.92 4.88
CA ASP A 606 -11.74 -18.27 3.86
C ASP A 606 -12.54 -17.13 3.21
N LEU A 607 -12.01 -15.92 3.35
CA LEU A 607 -12.61 -14.65 2.95
C LEU A 607 -12.05 -14.14 1.61
N SER A 608 -11.74 -15.04 0.67
CA SER A 608 -11.36 -14.70 -0.71
C SER A 608 -12.36 -13.81 -1.49
N SER A 609 -13.49 -13.42 -0.87
CA SER A 609 -14.48 -12.44 -1.32
C SER A 609 -14.62 -11.31 -0.28
N ASP A 610 -14.53 -10.07 -0.74
CA ASP A 610 -14.65 -8.82 0.03
C ASP A 610 -16.09 -8.49 0.48
N ARG A 611 -17.03 -9.42 0.29
CA ARG A 611 -18.47 -9.18 0.49
C ARG A 611 -19.02 -9.62 1.85
N LEU A 612 -18.32 -10.51 2.55
CA LEU A 612 -18.79 -10.98 3.86
C LEU A 612 -18.40 -10.00 4.96
N VAL A 613 -19.20 -9.88 6.02
CA VAL A 613 -18.92 -9.06 7.21
C VAL A 613 -18.88 -9.93 8.45
N PHE A 614 -17.96 -9.65 9.37
CA PHE A 614 -17.79 -10.43 10.59
C PHE A 614 -18.99 -10.33 11.53
N ASN A 615 -19.34 -11.43 12.18
CA ASN A 615 -20.16 -11.45 13.39
C ASN A 615 -19.25 -11.57 14.62
N ASP A 616 -19.64 -11.00 15.76
CA ASP A 616 -18.90 -11.23 17.01
C ASP A 616 -19.11 -12.68 17.48
N ASP A 617 -20.31 -13.21 17.23
CA ASP A 617 -20.73 -14.56 17.55
C ASP A 617 -21.53 -15.22 16.41
N LEU A 618 -21.37 -16.54 16.29
CA LEU A 618 -22.19 -17.42 15.46
C LEU A 618 -22.97 -18.34 16.38
N LYS A 619 -24.29 -18.42 16.18
CA LYS A 619 -25.19 -19.23 17.00
C LYS A 619 -25.67 -20.42 16.18
N PHE A 620 -25.53 -21.61 16.74
CA PHE A 620 -25.96 -22.87 16.14
C PHE A 620 -26.90 -23.59 17.08
N SER A 621 -28.07 -23.99 16.58
CA SER A 621 -29.03 -24.81 17.33
C SER A 621 -28.81 -26.29 17.02
N CYS A 622 -28.45 -27.07 18.03
CA CYS A 622 -28.21 -28.51 17.94
C CYS A 622 -29.10 -29.23 18.95
N GLY A 623 -30.26 -29.72 18.49
CA GLY A 623 -31.30 -30.22 19.41
C GLY A 623 -31.90 -29.07 20.21
N GLU A 624 -31.94 -29.21 21.53
CA GLU A 624 -32.43 -28.17 22.46
C GLU A 624 -31.32 -27.18 22.87
N GLU A 625 -30.05 -27.49 22.56
CA GLU A 625 -28.93 -26.65 22.94
C GLU A 625 -28.61 -25.60 21.86
N THR A 626 -28.28 -24.39 22.32
CA THR A 626 -27.72 -23.33 21.47
C THR A 626 -26.25 -23.15 21.77
N ILE A 627 -25.40 -23.51 20.80
CA ILE A 627 -23.95 -23.38 20.91
C ILE A 627 -23.53 -22.05 20.26
N VAL A 628 -22.73 -21.28 21.00
CA VAL A 628 -22.22 -19.97 20.56
C VAL A 628 -20.72 -20.06 20.29
N MET A 629 -20.32 -19.74 19.06
CA MET A 629 -18.93 -19.60 18.67
C MET A 629 -18.57 -18.12 18.58
N LYS A 630 -17.49 -17.69 19.23
CA LYS A 630 -17.03 -16.29 19.18
C LYS A 630 -15.95 -16.10 18.14
N LEU A 631 -15.86 -14.92 17.55
CA LEU A 631 -14.72 -14.51 16.73
C LEU A 631 -13.46 -14.47 17.60
N ARG A 632 -12.48 -15.32 17.28
CA ARG A 632 -11.21 -15.44 18.03
C ARG A 632 -9.99 -15.00 17.26
N GLY A 633 -10.08 -14.88 15.95
CA GLY A 633 -9.00 -14.27 15.19
C GLY A 633 -9.33 -13.92 13.75
N ILE A 634 -8.55 -13.01 13.19
CA ILE A 634 -8.61 -12.57 11.80
C ILE A 634 -7.20 -12.61 11.25
N ILE A 635 -7.02 -13.26 10.09
CA ILE A 635 -5.74 -13.27 9.38
C ILE A 635 -5.84 -12.33 8.19
N TYR A 636 -4.82 -11.48 8.05
CA TYR A 636 -4.70 -10.47 7.00
C TYR A 636 -3.56 -10.84 6.05
N GLY A 637 -3.83 -10.83 4.76
CA GLY A 637 -2.86 -11.12 3.70
C GLY A 637 -2.70 -9.95 2.73
N GLY A 638 -1.46 -9.73 2.29
CA GLY A 638 -1.13 -8.75 1.26
C GLY A 638 0.37 -8.57 1.14
N GLN A 639 0.86 -8.25 -0.06
CA GLN A 639 2.29 -8.04 -0.33
C GLN A 639 3.17 -9.23 0.10
N ASN A 640 2.72 -10.46 -0.15
CA ASN A 640 3.40 -11.72 0.23
C ASN A 640 3.70 -11.88 1.73
N HIS A 641 2.96 -11.19 2.62
CA HIS A 641 3.16 -11.28 4.06
C HIS A 641 1.82 -11.39 4.81
N PHE A 642 1.72 -12.30 5.78
CA PHE A 642 0.54 -12.48 6.64
C PHE A 642 0.73 -11.90 8.03
N THR A 643 -0.32 -11.30 8.57
CA THR A 643 -0.41 -10.79 9.96
C THR A 643 -1.75 -11.20 10.55
N CYS A 644 -1.91 -11.13 11.87
CA CYS A 644 -3.18 -11.48 12.48
C CYS A 644 -3.62 -10.50 13.57
N ARG A 645 -4.92 -10.55 13.86
CA ARG A 645 -5.50 -10.07 15.10
C ARG A 645 -6.06 -11.27 15.85
N TYR A 646 -5.67 -11.43 17.10
CA TYR A 646 -6.27 -12.37 18.05
C TYR A 646 -7.27 -11.62 18.91
N VAL A 647 -8.43 -12.23 19.15
CA VAL A 647 -9.46 -11.69 20.05
C VAL A 647 -9.50 -12.58 21.28
N GLN A 648 -9.28 -11.98 22.45
CA GLN A 648 -9.30 -12.66 23.74
C GLN A 648 -10.75 -12.85 24.23
N GLN A 649 -10.98 -13.72 25.22
CA GLN A 649 -12.33 -14.03 25.74
C GLN A 649 -13.13 -12.80 26.20
N ASP A 650 -12.45 -11.80 26.75
CA ASP A 650 -13.04 -10.54 27.24
C ASP A 650 -13.32 -9.52 26.11
N GLY A 651 -13.05 -9.93 24.86
CA GLY A 651 -13.19 -9.12 23.67
C GLY A 651 -11.99 -8.22 23.38
N THR A 652 -10.91 -8.24 24.17
CA THR A 652 -9.70 -7.44 23.87
C THR A 652 -9.04 -7.95 22.59
N VAL A 653 -8.76 -7.04 21.65
CA VAL A 653 -8.10 -7.36 20.39
C VAL A 653 -6.60 -7.15 20.52
N TRP A 654 -5.82 -8.06 19.95
CA TRP A 654 -4.37 -8.05 19.96
C TRP A 654 -3.83 -8.23 18.54
N PHE A 655 -3.06 -7.27 18.05
CA PHE A 655 -2.40 -7.33 16.75
C PHE A 655 -1.04 -8.04 16.85
N HIS A 656 -0.72 -8.87 15.86
CA HIS A 656 0.57 -9.54 15.77
C HIS A 656 1.09 -9.61 14.33
N ASP A 657 2.39 -9.33 14.22
CA ASP A 657 3.23 -9.41 13.04
C ASP A 657 4.57 -10.02 13.42
N GLY A 658 4.84 -11.26 12.99
CA GLY A 658 6.08 -11.95 13.31
C GLY A 658 7.35 -11.24 12.86
N ILE A 659 7.26 -10.28 11.91
CA ILE A 659 8.38 -9.44 11.48
C ILE A 659 8.56 -8.24 12.42
N THR A 660 7.50 -7.46 12.63
CA THR A 660 7.62 -6.15 13.31
C THR A 660 7.38 -6.19 14.81
N THR A 661 6.63 -7.18 15.29
CA THR A 661 6.29 -7.33 16.72
C THR A 661 7.08 -8.44 17.41
N GLY A 662 7.84 -9.25 16.65
CA GLY A 662 8.59 -10.38 17.20
C GLY A 662 7.66 -11.33 17.95
N SER A 663 8.03 -11.78 19.15
CA SER A 663 7.18 -12.64 19.99
C SER A 663 6.06 -11.88 20.73
N SER A 664 5.97 -10.57 20.58
CA SER A 664 4.97 -9.74 21.27
C SER A 664 3.68 -9.60 20.47
N CYS A 665 2.55 -9.54 21.18
CA CYS A 665 1.26 -9.10 20.63
C CYS A 665 0.96 -7.68 21.14
N LEU A 666 0.59 -6.78 20.23
CA LEU A 666 0.26 -5.39 20.55
C LEU A 666 -1.22 -5.28 20.89
N ARG A 667 -1.54 -4.75 22.07
CA ARG A 667 -2.92 -4.54 22.51
C ARG A 667 -3.58 -3.45 21.66
N GLU A 668 -4.75 -3.75 21.12
CA GLU A 668 -5.67 -2.79 20.48
C GLU A 668 -6.92 -2.59 21.36
N ASN A 669 -7.99 -2.01 20.80
CA ASN A 669 -9.26 -1.77 21.49
C ASN A 669 -10.04 -3.08 21.70
N LYS A 670 -11.15 -3.02 22.46
CA LYS A 670 -12.09 -4.16 22.52
C LYS A 670 -12.86 -4.28 21.21
N LEU A 671 -13.23 -5.51 20.85
CA LEU A 671 -13.97 -5.84 19.64
C LEU A 671 -15.27 -5.03 19.54
N GLN A 672 -16.00 -4.90 20.66
CA GLN A 672 -17.23 -4.11 20.76
C GLN A 672 -17.03 -2.61 20.53
N ASP A 673 -15.83 -2.08 20.77
CA ASP A 673 -15.50 -0.67 20.61
C ASP A 673 -15.09 -0.35 19.16
N LEU A 674 -14.85 -1.38 18.33
CA LEU A 674 -14.61 -1.29 16.90
C LEU A 674 -15.95 -1.11 16.16
N LYS A 675 -16.53 0.09 16.29
CA LYS A 675 -17.88 0.45 15.80
C LYS A 675 -18.10 0.33 14.28
N ASP A 676 -17.03 0.13 13.50
CA ASP A 676 -17.11 -0.16 12.06
C ASP A 676 -16.57 -1.55 11.76
N ARG A 677 -17.43 -2.51 11.40
CA ARG A 677 -16.95 -3.85 11.05
C ARG A 677 -16.15 -3.86 9.73
N LEU A 678 -16.22 -2.80 8.91
CA LEU A 678 -15.31 -2.59 7.77
C LEU A 678 -13.85 -2.39 8.21
N CYS A 679 -13.59 -1.92 9.44
CA CYS A 679 -12.23 -1.79 9.96
C CYS A 679 -11.55 -3.15 10.25
N LEU A 680 -12.34 -4.21 10.44
CA LEU A 680 -11.85 -5.58 10.59
C LEU A 680 -11.49 -6.22 9.24
N HIS A 681 -11.95 -5.67 8.11
CA HIS A 681 -11.59 -6.16 6.78
C HIS A 681 -10.20 -5.72 6.33
N ARG A 682 -9.59 -4.74 7.02
CA ARG A 682 -8.30 -4.17 6.64
C ARG A 682 -7.36 -4.04 7.83
N CYS A 683 -6.10 -4.33 7.59
CA CYS A 683 -5.01 -4.02 8.50
C CYS A 683 -3.90 -3.35 7.67
N GLY A 684 -3.85 -2.01 7.71
CA GLY A 684 -3.03 -1.24 6.79
C GLY A 684 -3.37 -1.53 5.33
N ALA A 685 -2.38 -1.95 4.54
CA ALA A 685 -2.54 -2.34 3.13
C ALA A 685 -3.01 -3.79 2.91
N LYS A 686 -3.17 -4.58 3.98
CA LYS A 686 -3.57 -6.00 3.90
C LYS A 686 -5.07 -6.16 4.08
N LEU A 687 -5.65 -7.14 3.39
CA LEU A 687 -7.06 -7.50 3.48
C LEU A 687 -7.22 -8.71 4.38
N ALA A 688 -8.34 -8.79 5.10
CA ALA A 688 -8.71 -10.00 5.82
C ALA A 688 -8.92 -11.14 4.81
N VAL A 689 -8.20 -12.23 4.99
CA VAL A 689 -8.24 -13.43 4.14
C VAL A 689 -8.84 -14.63 4.87
N ALA A 690 -8.87 -14.62 6.20
CA ALA A 690 -9.53 -15.65 6.98
C ALA A 690 -10.11 -15.10 8.29
N ALA A 691 -11.26 -15.65 8.70
CA ALA A 691 -11.86 -15.44 10.02
C ALA A 691 -11.88 -16.76 10.80
N ILE A 692 -11.52 -16.71 12.08
CA ILE A 692 -11.48 -17.89 12.97
C ILE A 692 -12.49 -17.69 14.09
N TYR A 693 -13.45 -18.61 14.16
CA TYR A 693 -14.44 -18.69 15.24
C TYR A 693 -14.17 -19.93 16.08
N ALA A 694 -14.38 -19.82 17.40
CA ALA A 694 -14.16 -20.92 18.33
C ALA A 694 -15.27 -20.98 19.38
N ILE A 695 -15.62 -22.18 19.84
CA ILE A 695 -16.56 -22.35 20.95
C ILE A 695 -16.02 -21.71 22.23
N ASN A 696 -16.91 -21.18 23.07
CA ASN A 696 -16.49 -20.61 24.35
C ASN A 696 -16.25 -21.74 25.37
N THR A 697 -15.01 -21.89 25.82
CA THR A 697 -14.65 -22.85 26.87
C THR A 697 -14.58 -22.11 28.21
N VAL A 698 -15.74 -21.79 28.79
CA VAL A 698 -15.80 -21.39 30.21
C VAL A 698 -15.53 -22.60 31.09
#